data_AF-A0A921Z271-F1
#
_entry.id   AF-A0A921Z271-F1
#
_cell.length_a   1.000
_cell.length_b   1.000
_cell.length_c   1.000
_cell.angle_alpha   90.00
_cell.angle_beta   90.00
_cell.angle_gamma   90.00
#
_symmetry.space_group_name_H-M   'P 1'
#
loop_
_entity.id
_entity.type
_entity.pdbx_description
1 polymer ?
#
loop_
_entity_poly.entity_id
_entity_poly.type
_entity_poly.pdbx_seq_one_letter_code
_entity_poly.pdbx_strand_id
1 'polypeptide(L)'
;MSIFKVKEWWSNEKLQNNVPNAGIQNIDCLAVDKFIGHSESDCILVGEGRQIKIYKPNVEQDVSQTLLETELNDSVIQIGTGKFISGVEDRQIIVLHPRSYAIYHLRQKEGHTDAGEQNSLDQILNHSLNRKSYSLTYGSFGNIRSRDFICVQALDGSLSFFDQDTFLFLCTFNDIIIPTPVAYIANCDSFVISKSTWVLEVYSYQQLREFSELNLKHKKHIPQWFYNAGEEISRIQVIQSSSNFSSIVALGERHLYCFQDNGLMKYMIKFDFIPICISAYLIGWYYEPTARLLVMVASEDSKLFIYESTTLLWSCDLLYPPVSITRCYLKGLPGGLVTLSRNSKITVCYLGTEPDLNSNASLLINEPFDPQQVQEELEVVEEELQKILESEDPDHGFSLIDQIININADVGKPVQNLFQEFTKEEALHLLMCPIIVMLTCNDPKQIQSIQINYDCFSPFTCSESTVCLDGVNGTEIIETQVFLTSDADISDTRVKILFTIINPTGKIAVLTRQVLLPLSLYCKPVLEVSNNCQLKLFVKSNQSCVQFTQIFTDFTEEELTKLCGSSDVITFEYRSTKKIAKIRLSENQYIMEADNFTEITTMLDHLLLRLTDHYKRMGVKDFSFQLVYDQEFIKSLLQKFLKSIETHAKERVKLNSLEEELEVLQRQFTLVQKKLLVQYGSLPPGDCDALEFLMRDTHKRIINTVYEIIQCKETVCRAGSTLTTIGQLVIYLLKHATRDSFKIKLIEEMMSLNSIYEDHQISIITYTEKDKEKLAPVTEQGVLSQINLKRCLKQIKTILEKMFSDTRDHSEQEHVKRIEEFVEVL
;
A
#
# COMPACT_ATOMS: atom_id res chain seq x y z
N MET A 1 21.79 -29.99 11.09
CA MET A 1 20.45 -29.40 11.22
C MET A 1 19.64 -29.84 10.01
N SER A 2 18.52 -30.59 10.14
CA SER A 2 17.86 -31.11 8.92
C SER A 2 16.43 -31.64 9.02
N ILE A 3 15.77 -31.63 10.19
CA ILE A 3 14.38 -32.13 10.24
C ILE A 3 13.49 -31.32 9.30
N PHE A 4 12.67 -32.01 8.52
CA PHE A 4 11.80 -31.41 7.48
C PHE A 4 12.55 -30.63 6.40
N LYS A 5 13.84 -30.88 6.22
CA LYS A 5 14.62 -30.40 5.07
C LYS A 5 15.20 -31.57 4.31
N VAL A 6 15.26 -31.43 3.00
CA VAL A 6 15.96 -32.38 2.16
C VAL A 6 17.47 -32.13 2.25
N LYS A 7 18.25 -33.20 2.46
CA LYS A 7 19.72 -33.15 2.38
C LYS A 7 20.15 -33.57 0.98
N GLU A 8 21.06 -32.79 0.42
CA GLU A 8 21.68 -33.08 -0.87
C GLU A 8 22.62 -34.28 -0.74
N TRP A 9 22.46 -35.26 -1.62
CA TRP A 9 23.39 -36.38 -1.79
C TRP A 9 24.31 -36.16 -2.98
N TRP A 10 23.76 -35.68 -4.09
CA TRP A 10 24.50 -35.37 -5.31
C TRP A 10 23.79 -34.27 -6.10
N SER A 11 24.56 -33.36 -6.70
CA SER A 11 24.03 -32.39 -7.67
C SER A 11 24.96 -32.18 -8.84
N ASN A 12 24.35 -31.75 -9.95
CA ASN A 12 25.05 -31.42 -11.18
C ASN A 12 25.55 -29.96 -11.22
N GLU A 13 25.44 -29.18 -10.13
CA GLU A 13 25.69 -27.73 -10.16
C GLU A 13 27.13 -27.36 -10.52
N LYS A 14 28.10 -28.19 -10.13
CA LYS A 14 29.52 -27.96 -10.43
C LYS A 14 29.89 -28.16 -11.90
N LEU A 15 29.01 -28.78 -12.70
CA LEU A 15 29.26 -29.18 -14.09
C LEU A 15 28.52 -28.29 -15.10
N GLN A 16 27.69 -27.33 -14.66
CA GLN A 16 26.97 -26.42 -15.55
C GLN A 16 27.75 -25.14 -15.82
N ASN A 17 27.89 -24.77 -17.10
CA ASN A 17 28.34 -23.42 -17.47
C ASN A 17 27.30 -22.39 -16.99
N ASN A 18 27.75 -21.28 -16.41
CA ASN A 18 26.98 -20.22 -15.72
C ASN A 18 25.83 -19.52 -16.50
N VAL A 19 25.38 -20.04 -17.66
CA VAL A 19 24.25 -19.48 -18.41
C VAL A 19 22.99 -20.29 -18.07
N PRO A 20 22.02 -19.72 -17.33
CA PRO A 20 20.78 -20.42 -17.02
C PRO A 20 19.92 -20.56 -18.29
N ASN A 21 19.85 -21.78 -18.82
CA ASN A 21 18.94 -22.16 -19.90
C ASN A 21 17.51 -22.36 -19.37
N ALA A 22 16.92 -21.29 -18.83
CA ALA A 22 15.60 -21.33 -18.23
C ALA A 22 14.51 -21.63 -19.28
N GLY A 23 13.64 -22.61 -19.00
CA GLY A 23 12.42 -22.86 -19.78
C GLY A 23 12.51 -23.91 -20.88
N ILE A 24 13.59 -24.68 -20.95
CA ILE A 24 13.76 -25.75 -21.95
C ILE A 24 13.32 -27.13 -21.42
N GLN A 25 13.10 -27.27 -20.11
CA GLN A 25 12.78 -28.55 -19.48
C GLN A 25 11.29 -28.71 -19.19
N ASN A 26 10.78 -29.89 -19.52
CA ASN A 26 9.42 -30.33 -19.21
C ASN A 26 9.44 -31.45 -18.16
N ILE A 27 8.29 -31.72 -17.54
CA ILE A 27 8.13 -32.78 -16.52
C ILE A 27 8.56 -34.17 -17.03
N ASP A 28 8.40 -34.37 -18.34
CA ASP A 28 8.67 -35.62 -19.07
C ASP A 28 10.11 -35.77 -19.58
N CYS A 29 10.98 -34.81 -19.27
CA CYS A 29 12.40 -34.85 -19.65
C CYS A 29 13.27 -35.63 -18.66
N LEU A 30 12.70 -36.20 -17.58
CA LEU A 30 13.40 -36.99 -16.57
C LEU A 30 12.89 -38.44 -16.59
N ALA A 31 13.81 -39.40 -16.72
CA ALA A 31 13.51 -40.82 -16.53
C ALA A 31 14.60 -41.48 -15.67
N VAL A 32 14.21 -42.46 -14.86
CA VAL A 32 15.13 -43.23 -14.03
C VAL A 32 14.83 -44.70 -14.28
N ASP A 33 15.86 -45.44 -14.69
CA ASP A 33 15.71 -46.88 -14.94
C ASP A 33 17.05 -47.62 -14.80
N LYS A 34 16.95 -48.95 -14.75
CA LYS A 34 18.06 -49.86 -14.64
C LYS A 34 18.38 -50.51 -15.99
N PHE A 35 19.62 -50.39 -16.42
CA PHE A 35 20.15 -51.02 -17.64
C PHE A 35 21.04 -52.22 -17.30
N ILE A 36 21.08 -53.24 -18.16
CA ILE A 36 21.82 -54.47 -17.90
C ILE A 36 23.33 -54.22 -17.74
N GLY A 37 23.92 -53.36 -18.58
CA GLY A 37 25.35 -52.97 -18.48
C GLY A 37 25.70 -52.20 -17.19
N HIS A 38 24.70 -51.64 -16.51
CA HIS A 38 24.89 -50.89 -15.26
C HIS A 38 24.03 -51.45 -14.13
N SER A 39 24.04 -52.77 -13.97
CA SER A 39 23.16 -53.50 -13.04
C SER A 39 23.33 -53.19 -11.54
N GLU A 40 24.35 -52.43 -11.15
CA GLU A 40 24.60 -52.07 -9.74
C GLU A 40 23.67 -50.95 -9.21
N SER A 41 23.21 -50.04 -10.07
CA SER A 41 22.38 -48.89 -9.66
C SER A 41 21.54 -48.37 -10.81
N ASP A 42 20.48 -47.62 -10.50
CA ASP A 42 19.69 -46.92 -11.52
C ASP A 42 20.53 -45.82 -12.19
N CYS A 43 20.23 -45.57 -13.46
CA CYS A 43 20.78 -44.47 -14.25
C CYS A 43 19.73 -43.37 -14.38
N ILE A 44 20.16 -42.11 -14.24
CA ILE A 44 19.30 -40.94 -14.36
C ILE A 44 19.44 -40.37 -15.78
N LEU A 45 18.36 -40.34 -16.53
CA LEU A 45 18.28 -39.85 -17.90
C LEU A 45 17.65 -38.46 -17.90
N VAL A 46 18.31 -37.49 -18.51
CA VAL A 46 17.79 -36.11 -18.61
C VAL A 46 17.91 -35.58 -20.03
N GLY A 47 16.80 -35.04 -20.53
CA GLY A 47 16.74 -34.29 -21.77
C GLY A 47 16.86 -32.79 -21.51
N GLU A 48 17.81 -32.14 -22.18
CA GLU A 48 18.01 -30.70 -22.12
C GLU A 48 18.10 -30.13 -23.54
N GLY A 49 16.98 -29.63 -24.06
CA GLY A 49 16.94 -29.09 -25.42
C GLY A 49 17.24 -30.19 -26.42
N ARG A 50 18.40 -30.13 -27.07
CA ARG A 50 18.86 -31.16 -28.02
C ARG A 50 19.78 -32.20 -27.38
N GLN A 51 20.19 -32.01 -26.12
CA GLN A 51 21.14 -32.88 -25.45
C GLN A 51 20.42 -33.96 -24.63
N ILE A 52 20.97 -35.16 -24.63
CA ILE A 52 20.62 -36.21 -23.68
C ILE A 52 21.82 -36.48 -22.78
N LYS A 53 21.58 -36.46 -21.47
CA LYS A 53 22.59 -36.67 -20.43
C LYS A 53 22.19 -37.87 -19.59
N ILE A 54 23.12 -38.80 -19.41
CA ILE A 54 22.95 -39.99 -18.60
C ILE A 54 23.91 -39.89 -17.42
N TYR A 55 23.38 -39.88 -16.21
CA TYR A 55 24.15 -39.80 -14.98
C TYR A 55 24.07 -41.10 -14.19
N LYS A 56 25.20 -41.45 -13.57
CA LYS A 56 25.30 -42.51 -12.56
C LYS A 56 26.04 -41.94 -11.35
N PRO A 57 25.32 -41.27 -10.45
CA PRO A 57 25.94 -40.61 -9.31
C PRO A 57 26.52 -41.65 -8.34
N ASN A 58 27.76 -41.43 -7.91
CA ASN A 58 28.47 -42.26 -6.92
C ASN A 58 29.33 -41.38 -6.00
N VAL A 59 29.18 -41.51 -4.68
CA VAL A 59 29.83 -40.63 -3.68
C VAL A 59 31.36 -40.76 -3.67
N GLU A 60 31.90 -41.90 -4.10
CA GLU A 60 33.33 -42.22 -3.94
C GLU A 60 34.21 -41.77 -5.13
N GLN A 61 33.63 -41.28 -6.23
CA GLN A 61 34.38 -40.93 -7.45
C GLN A 61 34.14 -39.46 -7.86
N ASP A 62 35.17 -38.62 -7.68
CA ASP A 62 35.11 -37.18 -7.95
C ASP A 62 35.23 -36.78 -9.45
N VAL A 63 35.52 -37.69 -10.39
CA VAL A 63 36.04 -37.27 -11.72
C VAL A 63 35.18 -37.61 -12.95
N SER A 64 34.15 -38.46 -12.90
CA SER A 64 33.21 -38.57 -14.05
C SER A 64 31.93 -39.34 -13.71
N GLN A 65 30.99 -38.69 -13.03
CA GLN A 65 29.67 -39.28 -12.72
C GLN A 65 28.66 -39.15 -13.89
N THR A 66 29.03 -38.43 -14.95
CA THR A 66 28.33 -38.41 -16.24
C THR A 66 28.76 -39.63 -17.06
N LEU A 67 27.82 -40.52 -17.35
CA LEU A 67 28.06 -41.71 -18.18
C LEU A 67 28.14 -41.37 -19.67
N LEU A 68 27.28 -40.46 -20.11
CA LEU A 68 27.17 -40.07 -21.52
C LEU A 68 26.49 -38.70 -21.63
N GLU A 69 27.06 -37.84 -22.46
CA GLU A 69 26.44 -36.61 -22.93
C GLU A 69 26.48 -36.64 -24.46
N THR A 70 25.32 -36.53 -25.10
CA THR A 70 25.23 -36.60 -26.57
C THR A 70 24.21 -35.59 -27.07
N GLU A 71 24.59 -34.87 -28.12
CA GLU A 71 23.70 -33.95 -28.83
C GLU A 71 22.92 -34.70 -29.92
N LEU A 72 21.60 -34.56 -29.89
CA LEU A 72 20.66 -35.14 -30.83
C LEU A 72 20.31 -34.15 -31.95
N ASN A 73 19.74 -34.68 -33.03
CA ASN A 73 19.37 -33.90 -34.20
C ASN A 73 18.17 -32.97 -34.01
N ASP A 74 17.37 -33.15 -32.96
CA ASP A 74 16.18 -32.34 -32.69
C ASP A 74 15.91 -32.25 -31.18
N SER A 75 15.04 -31.34 -30.76
CA SER A 75 14.72 -31.12 -29.34
C SER A 75 14.02 -32.33 -28.71
N VAL A 76 14.33 -32.60 -27.45
CA VAL A 76 13.75 -33.66 -26.63
C VAL A 76 12.49 -33.13 -25.93
N ILE A 77 11.34 -33.71 -26.23
CA ILE A 77 10.06 -33.39 -25.58
C ILE A 77 9.82 -34.30 -24.37
N GLN A 78 10.07 -35.60 -24.55
CA GLN A 78 9.84 -36.63 -23.54
C GLN A 78 10.86 -37.77 -23.69
N ILE A 79 11.29 -38.32 -22.56
CA ILE A 79 12.13 -39.52 -22.48
C ILE A 79 11.31 -40.64 -21.83
N GLY A 80 11.40 -41.85 -22.37
CA GLY A 80 10.85 -43.06 -21.78
C GLY A 80 11.83 -44.23 -21.85
N THR A 81 11.61 -45.24 -21.03
CA THR A 81 12.39 -46.48 -21.05
C THR A 81 11.47 -47.69 -21.03
N GLY A 82 11.73 -48.65 -21.93
CA GLY A 82 10.85 -49.79 -22.14
C GLY A 82 11.44 -50.85 -23.06
N LYS A 83 10.66 -51.86 -23.39
CA LYS A 83 11.04 -52.96 -24.29
C LYS A 83 10.41 -52.78 -25.67
N PHE A 84 10.94 -51.86 -26.47
CA PHE A 84 10.39 -51.53 -27.79
C PHE A 84 10.84 -52.52 -28.88
N ILE A 85 12.03 -53.09 -28.77
CA ILE A 85 12.62 -53.99 -29.78
C ILE A 85 12.52 -55.44 -29.33
N SER A 86 12.08 -56.30 -30.24
CA SER A 86 12.00 -57.75 -30.00
C SER A 86 13.38 -58.40 -30.12
N GLY A 87 13.74 -59.25 -29.14
CA GLY A 87 14.99 -60.02 -29.16
C GLY A 87 16.18 -59.36 -28.46
N VAL A 88 16.04 -58.13 -27.96
CA VAL A 88 17.02 -57.48 -27.07
C VAL A 88 16.54 -57.64 -25.62
N GLU A 89 17.39 -58.17 -24.75
CA GLU A 89 17.04 -58.39 -23.33
C GLU A 89 17.01 -57.07 -22.53
N ASP A 90 17.88 -56.12 -22.90
CA ASP A 90 18.00 -54.82 -22.22
C ASP A 90 16.88 -53.85 -22.60
N ARG A 91 16.54 -52.95 -21.67
CA ARG A 91 15.60 -51.87 -21.91
C ARG A 91 16.22 -50.83 -22.84
N GLN A 92 15.40 -50.26 -23.70
CA GLN A 92 15.83 -49.22 -24.64
C GLN A 92 15.26 -47.87 -24.23
N ILE A 93 15.93 -46.80 -24.67
CA ILE A 93 15.55 -45.42 -24.41
C ILE A 93 14.76 -44.93 -25.61
N ILE A 94 13.54 -44.48 -25.40
CA ILE A 94 12.75 -43.78 -26.42
C ILE A 94 12.80 -42.28 -26.16
N VAL A 95 13.08 -41.51 -27.21
CA VAL A 95 13.11 -40.06 -27.18
C VAL A 95 12.07 -39.54 -28.16
N LEU A 96 11.14 -38.73 -27.66
CA LEU A 96 10.16 -38.03 -28.47
C LEU A 96 10.73 -36.68 -28.92
N HIS A 97 10.70 -36.44 -30.22
CA HIS A 97 11.00 -35.17 -30.87
C HIS A 97 9.71 -34.54 -31.43
N PRO A 98 9.70 -33.23 -31.77
CA PRO A 98 8.51 -32.56 -32.29
C PRO A 98 7.86 -33.23 -33.51
N ARG A 99 8.65 -33.88 -34.38
CA ARG A 99 8.16 -34.54 -35.60
C ARG A 99 8.69 -35.95 -35.81
N SER A 100 9.28 -36.57 -34.79
CA SER A 100 9.73 -37.95 -34.86
C SER A 100 9.82 -38.54 -33.46
N TYR A 101 9.97 -39.85 -33.36
CA TYR A 101 10.55 -40.45 -32.17
C TYR A 101 11.69 -41.37 -32.58
N ALA A 102 12.68 -41.49 -31.72
CA ALA A 102 13.85 -42.32 -31.93
C ALA A 102 14.03 -43.29 -30.76
N ILE A 103 14.42 -44.52 -31.09
CA ILE A 103 14.75 -45.55 -30.10
C ILE A 103 16.25 -45.75 -30.11
N TYR A 104 16.85 -45.58 -28.94
CA TYR A 104 18.27 -45.71 -28.69
C TYR A 104 18.56 -46.89 -27.77
N HIS A 105 19.69 -47.53 -28.01
CA HIS A 105 20.23 -48.55 -27.12
C HIS A 105 21.56 -48.10 -26.57
N LEU A 106 21.65 -48.13 -25.24
CA LEU A 106 22.88 -47.82 -24.52
C LEU A 106 23.81 -49.03 -24.60
N ARG A 107 24.89 -48.92 -25.37
CA ARG A 107 25.92 -49.95 -25.46
C ARG A 107 27.13 -49.57 -24.62
N GLN A 108 27.59 -50.51 -23.83
CA GLN A 108 28.85 -50.41 -23.11
C GLN A 108 29.92 -51.18 -23.89
N LYS A 109 31.04 -50.53 -24.18
CA LYS A 109 32.24 -51.18 -24.74
C LYS A 109 33.30 -51.22 -23.65
N GLU A 110 33.69 -52.42 -23.27
CA GLU A 110 34.79 -52.64 -22.32
C GLU A 110 36.12 -52.25 -22.97
N GLY A 111 36.89 -51.39 -22.30
CA GLY A 111 38.25 -51.03 -22.71
C GLY A 111 39.26 -52.11 -22.34
N HIS A 112 40.37 -52.21 -23.07
CA HIS A 112 41.46 -53.17 -22.79
C HIS A 112 42.40 -52.75 -21.63
N THR A 113 42.16 -51.59 -21.00
CA THR A 113 42.95 -51.05 -19.87
C THR A 113 42.02 -50.46 -18.80
N ASP A 114 42.47 -50.39 -17.54
CA ASP A 114 41.76 -49.81 -16.38
C ASP A 114 41.34 -48.33 -16.53
N ALA A 115 41.67 -47.68 -17.65
CA ALA A 115 41.27 -46.32 -18.00
C ALA A 115 40.19 -46.29 -19.10
N GLY A 116 38.99 -46.78 -18.78
CA GLY A 116 37.74 -46.26 -19.36
C GLY A 116 36.84 -47.28 -20.05
N GLU A 117 35.74 -47.62 -19.40
CA GLU A 117 34.54 -48.12 -20.08
C GLU A 117 33.98 -47.00 -20.97
N GLN A 118 33.69 -47.28 -22.24
CA GLN A 118 33.07 -46.30 -23.14
C GLN A 118 31.61 -46.66 -23.37
N ASN A 119 30.72 -45.72 -23.05
CA ASN A 119 29.30 -45.83 -23.37
C ASN A 119 29.02 -45.13 -24.71
N SER A 120 28.29 -45.80 -25.60
CA SER A 120 27.74 -45.21 -26.82
C SER A 120 26.23 -45.35 -26.87
N LEU A 121 25.57 -44.31 -27.37
CA LEU A 121 24.13 -44.30 -27.56
C LEU A 121 23.84 -44.58 -29.04
N ASP A 122 23.53 -45.84 -29.36
CA ASP A 122 23.32 -46.26 -30.74
C ASP A 122 21.84 -46.10 -31.11
N GLN A 123 21.55 -45.27 -32.12
CA GLN A 123 20.21 -45.10 -32.65
C GLN A 123 19.81 -46.33 -33.47
N ILE A 124 18.80 -47.07 -33.00
CA ILE A 124 18.32 -48.28 -33.70
C ILE A 124 17.19 -47.95 -34.67
N LEU A 125 16.28 -47.05 -34.27
CA LEU A 125 15.09 -46.73 -35.03
C LEU A 125 14.82 -45.23 -34.99
N ASN A 126 14.33 -44.70 -36.12
CA ASN A 126 13.86 -43.34 -36.25
C ASN A 126 12.56 -43.33 -37.05
N HIS A 127 11.46 -42.95 -36.42
CA HIS A 127 10.17 -42.88 -37.08
C HIS A 127 9.72 -41.43 -37.22
N SER A 128 9.48 -40.98 -38.44
CA SER A 128 8.97 -39.64 -38.72
C SER A 128 7.45 -39.57 -38.54
N LEU A 129 6.98 -38.56 -37.83
CA LEU A 129 5.56 -38.29 -37.57
C LEU A 129 5.03 -37.23 -38.54
N ASN A 130 3.81 -37.44 -39.03
CA ASN A 130 3.12 -36.48 -39.92
C ASN A 130 2.64 -35.24 -39.15
N ARG A 131 2.28 -35.41 -37.88
CA ARG A 131 1.76 -34.36 -37.00
C ARG A 131 2.80 -34.03 -35.92
N LYS A 132 2.73 -32.81 -35.39
CA LYS A 132 3.58 -32.42 -34.26
C LYS A 132 3.13 -33.14 -32.99
N SER A 133 4.06 -33.78 -32.30
CA SER A 133 3.81 -34.53 -31.07
C SER A 133 3.74 -33.62 -29.84
N TYR A 134 3.01 -34.08 -28.82
CA TYR A 134 2.90 -33.46 -27.50
C TYR A 134 3.44 -34.38 -26.41
N SER A 135 2.93 -35.62 -26.34
CA SER A 135 3.31 -36.60 -25.34
C SER A 135 3.37 -38.01 -25.94
N LEU A 136 4.00 -38.92 -25.20
CA LEU A 136 4.19 -40.31 -25.55
C LEU A 136 3.82 -41.21 -24.36
N THR A 137 3.02 -42.23 -24.64
CA THR A 137 2.64 -43.28 -23.69
C THR A 137 3.07 -44.61 -24.28
N TYR A 138 3.59 -45.52 -23.46
CA TYR A 138 4.02 -46.84 -23.93
C TYR A 138 3.60 -47.94 -22.97
N GLY A 139 3.55 -49.17 -23.48
CA GLY A 139 3.28 -50.36 -22.70
C GLY A 139 2.84 -51.54 -23.55
N SER A 140 2.54 -52.65 -22.90
CA SER A 140 2.10 -53.90 -23.54
C SER A 140 0.63 -53.82 -24.00
N PHE A 141 0.32 -52.99 -25.00
CA PHE A 141 -1.05 -52.85 -25.55
C PHE A 141 -1.53 -54.19 -26.11
N GLY A 142 -2.81 -54.52 -25.92
CA GLY A 142 -3.36 -55.83 -26.32
C GLY A 142 -2.89 -56.99 -25.45
N ASN A 143 -2.36 -56.72 -24.25
CA ASN A 143 -1.80 -57.70 -23.31
C ASN A 143 -0.60 -58.53 -23.84
N ILE A 144 0.18 -57.97 -24.76
CA ILE A 144 1.36 -58.62 -25.32
C ILE A 144 2.57 -58.37 -24.41
N ARG A 145 2.93 -59.35 -23.57
CA ARG A 145 4.00 -59.19 -22.56
C ARG A 145 5.43 -59.15 -23.10
N SER A 146 5.65 -59.48 -24.36
CA SER A 146 7.00 -59.60 -24.93
C SER A 146 7.62 -58.27 -25.35
N ARG A 147 6.81 -57.25 -25.62
CA ARG A 147 7.23 -55.95 -26.13
C ARG A 147 6.22 -54.85 -25.81
N ASP A 148 6.71 -53.63 -25.76
CA ASP A 148 5.95 -52.42 -25.54
C ASP A 148 5.64 -51.73 -26.86
N PHE A 149 4.38 -51.37 -27.03
CA PHE A 149 3.86 -50.56 -28.12
C PHE A 149 3.91 -49.08 -27.73
N ILE A 150 3.84 -48.21 -28.74
CA ILE A 150 4.02 -46.77 -28.58
C ILE A 150 2.74 -46.06 -29.00
N CYS A 151 2.22 -45.20 -28.14
CA CYS A 151 1.12 -44.29 -28.43
C CYS A 151 1.67 -42.86 -28.38
N VAL A 152 1.53 -42.12 -29.47
CA VAL A 152 1.95 -40.72 -29.56
C VAL A 152 0.71 -39.84 -29.65
N GLN A 153 0.60 -38.89 -28.74
CA GLN A 153 -0.41 -37.85 -28.76
C GLN A 153 0.12 -36.66 -29.56
N ALA A 154 -0.63 -36.21 -30.55
CA ALA A 154 -0.34 -35.00 -31.31
C ALA A 154 -0.90 -33.75 -30.60
N LEU A 155 -0.40 -32.56 -30.99
CA LEU A 155 -0.87 -31.28 -30.44
C LEU A 155 -2.35 -31.00 -30.70
N ASP A 156 -2.95 -31.65 -31.70
CA ASP A 156 -4.38 -31.56 -32.01
C ASP A 156 -5.24 -32.57 -31.22
N GLY A 157 -4.66 -33.27 -30.24
CA GLY A 157 -5.35 -34.24 -29.40
C GLY A 157 -5.52 -35.64 -30.02
N SER A 158 -5.01 -35.88 -31.24
CA SER A 158 -5.11 -37.18 -31.89
C SER A 158 -4.11 -38.19 -31.31
N LEU A 159 -4.53 -39.44 -31.15
CA LEU A 159 -3.68 -40.53 -30.67
C LEU A 159 -3.28 -41.45 -31.82
N SER A 160 -1.98 -41.64 -32.00
CA SER A 160 -1.40 -42.49 -33.04
C SER A 160 -0.66 -43.67 -32.42
N PHE A 161 -0.98 -44.88 -32.87
CA PHE A 161 -0.46 -46.12 -32.32
C PHE A 161 0.56 -46.76 -33.26
N PHE A 162 1.68 -47.21 -32.70
CA PHE A 162 2.81 -47.78 -33.43
C PHE A 162 3.32 -49.06 -32.76
N ASP A 163 3.75 -50.01 -33.60
CA ASP A 163 4.56 -51.16 -33.25
C ASP A 163 5.92 -51.00 -33.93
N GLN A 164 6.93 -50.56 -33.18
CA GLN A 164 8.23 -50.16 -33.75
C GLN A 164 8.03 -49.18 -34.91
N ASP A 165 8.53 -49.47 -36.11
CA ASP A 165 8.40 -48.58 -37.27
C ASP A 165 7.03 -48.67 -37.97
N THR A 166 6.17 -49.60 -37.53
CA THR A 166 4.89 -49.88 -38.19
C THR A 166 3.76 -49.08 -37.54
N PHE A 167 3.07 -48.27 -38.35
CA PHE A 167 1.86 -47.58 -37.94
C PHE A 167 0.68 -48.56 -37.87
N LEU A 168 -0.04 -48.55 -36.75
CA LEU A 168 -1.19 -49.43 -36.51
C LEU A 168 -2.51 -48.75 -36.88
N PHE A 169 -2.85 -47.65 -36.19
CA PHE A 169 -4.06 -46.86 -36.41
C PHE A 169 -3.97 -45.49 -35.71
N LEU A 170 -4.92 -44.61 -36.04
CA LEU A 170 -5.06 -43.27 -35.46
C LEU A 170 -6.50 -43.04 -34.98
N CYS A 171 -6.63 -42.44 -33.79
CA CYS A 171 -7.88 -42.06 -33.16
C CYS A 171 -7.93 -40.54 -32.99
N THR A 172 -9.07 -39.94 -33.35
CA THR A 172 -9.37 -38.53 -33.11
C THR A 172 -10.53 -38.43 -32.14
N PHE A 173 -10.45 -37.50 -31.19
CA PHE A 173 -11.53 -37.21 -30.26
C PHE A 173 -12.12 -35.83 -30.55
N ASN A 174 -13.44 -35.72 -30.43
CA ASN A 174 -14.09 -34.43 -30.35
C ASN A 174 -13.88 -33.87 -28.93
N ASP A 175 -13.81 -32.54 -28.80
CA ASP A 175 -13.72 -31.80 -27.52
C ASP A 175 -12.34 -31.81 -26.83
N ILE A 176 -11.26 -32.09 -27.56
CA ILE A 176 -9.87 -31.83 -27.12
C ILE A 176 -9.33 -30.62 -27.88
N ILE A 177 -9.24 -29.48 -27.19
CA ILE A 177 -8.67 -28.24 -27.74
C ILE A 177 -7.19 -28.14 -27.38
N ILE A 178 -6.85 -28.56 -26.16
CA ILE A 178 -5.50 -28.58 -25.60
C ILE A 178 -5.17 -30.03 -25.27
N PRO A 179 -3.99 -30.53 -25.70
CA PRO A 179 -3.59 -31.90 -25.40
C PRO A 179 -3.31 -32.05 -23.90
N THR A 180 -3.99 -33.02 -23.32
CA THR A 180 -4.02 -33.36 -21.90
C THR A 180 -3.36 -34.70 -21.67
N PRO A 181 -2.90 -35.03 -20.44
CA PRO A 181 -2.17 -36.26 -20.18
C PRO A 181 -2.97 -37.52 -20.53
N VAL A 182 -2.26 -38.50 -21.11
CA VAL A 182 -2.78 -39.83 -21.45
C VAL A 182 -1.92 -40.88 -20.77
N ALA A 183 -2.56 -41.89 -20.17
CA ALA A 183 -1.88 -42.99 -19.51
C ALA A 183 -2.49 -44.34 -19.88
N TYR A 184 -1.67 -45.39 -19.87
CA TYR A 184 -2.09 -46.75 -20.18
C TYR A 184 -2.19 -47.60 -18.91
N ILE A 185 -3.28 -48.36 -18.78
CA ILE A 185 -3.54 -49.32 -17.70
C ILE A 185 -3.30 -50.73 -18.24
N ALA A 186 -2.15 -51.31 -17.89
CA ALA A 186 -1.77 -52.65 -18.36
C ALA A 186 -2.70 -53.78 -17.87
N ASN A 187 -3.31 -53.65 -16.70
CA ASN A 187 -4.15 -54.70 -16.12
C ASN A 187 -5.49 -54.89 -16.87
N CYS A 188 -6.09 -53.79 -17.32
CA CYS A 188 -7.38 -53.79 -18.03
C CYS A 188 -7.26 -53.55 -19.54
N ASP A 189 -6.05 -53.36 -20.06
CA ASP A 189 -5.78 -53.00 -21.46
C ASP A 189 -6.61 -51.78 -21.90
N SER A 190 -6.55 -50.71 -21.09
CA SER A 190 -7.34 -49.48 -21.27
C SER A 190 -6.46 -48.23 -21.19
N PHE A 191 -6.90 -47.17 -21.86
CA PHE A 191 -6.30 -45.84 -21.86
C PHE A 191 -7.14 -44.88 -21.05
N VAL A 192 -6.49 -44.12 -20.19
CA VAL A 192 -7.06 -42.98 -19.47
C VAL A 192 -6.75 -41.73 -20.26
N ILE A 193 -7.78 -41.01 -20.67
CA ILE A 193 -7.69 -39.79 -21.45
C ILE A 193 -8.45 -38.70 -20.69
N SER A 194 -7.76 -37.63 -20.31
CA SER A 194 -8.43 -36.41 -19.83
C SER A 194 -8.85 -35.57 -21.04
N LYS A 195 -10.02 -34.92 -21.02
CA LYS A 195 -10.44 -33.96 -22.06
C LYS A 195 -10.32 -32.53 -21.59
N SER A 196 -10.31 -31.58 -22.53
CA SER A 196 -10.33 -30.14 -22.22
C SER A 196 -11.65 -29.68 -21.56
N THR A 197 -12.69 -30.53 -21.54
CA THR A 197 -13.94 -30.31 -20.80
C THR A 197 -13.89 -30.72 -19.32
N TRP A 198 -12.69 -31.03 -18.81
CA TRP A 198 -12.43 -31.51 -17.43
C TRP A 198 -13.03 -32.88 -17.11
N VAL A 199 -13.32 -33.66 -18.16
CA VAL A 199 -13.82 -35.03 -18.04
C VAL A 199 -12.69 -36.01 -18.27
N LEU A 200 -12.44 -36.87 -17.29
CA LEU A 200 -11.58 -38.04 -17.39
C LEU A 200 -12.39 -39.20 -18.00
N GLU A 201 -11.94 -39.75 -19.11
CA GLU A 201 -12.58 -40.87 -19.81
C GLU A 201 -11.62 -42.06 -19.91
N VAL A 202 -12.14 -43.28 -19.76
CA VAL A 202 -11.37 -44.51 -19.94
C VAL A 202 -11.91 -45.31 -21.11
N TYR A 203 -11.02 -45.69 -22.03
CA TYR A 203 -11.34 -46.47 -23.24
C TYR A 203 -10.50 -47.74 -23.29
N SER A 204 -11.11 -48.88 -23.63
CA SER A 204 -10.31 -50.08 -23.88
C SER A 204 -9.52 -49.96 -25.18
N TYR A 205 -8.37 -50.62 -25.27
CA TYR A 205 -7.55 -50.62 -26.50
C TYR A 205 -8.33 -51.15 -27.71
N GLN A 206 -9.20 -52.15 -27.50
CA GLN A 206 -10.09 -52.68 -28.53
C GLN A 206 -11.10 -51.63 -29.03
N GLN A 207 -11.69 -50.85 -28.12
CA GLN A 207 -12.59 -49.76 -28.48
C GLN A 207 -11.87 -48.69 -29.31
N LEU A 208 -10.66 -48.28 -28.90
CA LEU A 208 -9.86 -47.32 -29.66
C LEU A 208 -9.54 -47.82 -31.06
N ARG A 209 -9.18 -49.10 -31.20
CA ARG A 209 -8.93 -49.72 -32.50
C ARG A 209 -10.18 -49.75 -33.39
N GLU A 210 -11.37 -49.96 -32.82
CA GLU A 210 -12.63 -49.84 -33.56
C GLU A 210 -12.90 -48.39 -34.00
N PHE A 211 -12.54 -47.40 -33.18
CA PHE A 211 -12.72 -45.98 -33.43
C PHE A 211 -11.68 -45.37 -34.39
N SER A 212 -10.79 -46.17 -34.97
CA SER A 212 -9.80 -45.69 -35.93
C SER A 212 -10.45 -44.94 -37.10
N GLU A 213 -9.85 -43.85 -37.59
CA GLU A 213 -10.36 -43.09 -38.76
C GLU A 213 -10.59 -43.98 -40.01
N LEU A 214 -9.87 -45.09 -40.12
CA LEU A 214 -10.01 -46.07 -41.21
C LEU A 214 -11.33 -46.85 -41.18
N ASN A 215 -12.03 -46.88 -40.04
CA ASN A 215 -13.30 -47.56 -39.84
C ASN A 215 -14.45 -46.53 -39.78
N LEU A 216 -14.92 -46.07 -40.96
CA LEU A 216 -15.97 -45.05 -41.18
C LEU A 216 -17.39 -45.39 -40.67
N LYS A 217 -17.56 -46.24 -39.65
CA LYS A 217 -18.85 -46.41 -38.98
C LYS A 217 -18.90 -45.46 -37.80
N HIS A 218 -19.70 -44.39 -37.92
CA HIS A 218 -20.02 -43.42 -36.88
C HIS A 218 -20.64 -44.07 -35.63
N LYS A 219 -19.86 -44.81 -34.85
CA LYS A 219 -20.22 -45.23 -33.49
C LYS A 219 -19.86 -44.08 -32.56
N LYS A 220 -20.80 -43.67 -31.70
CA LYS A 220 -20.52 -42.71 -30.63
C LYS A 220 -19.38 -43.26 -29.76
N HIS A 221 -18.40 -42.43 -29.42
CA HIS A 221 -17.37 -42.77 -28.44
C HIS A 221 -18.05 -42.93 -27.09
N ILE A 222 -18.29 -44.17 -26.68
CA ILE A 222 -18.85 -44.49 -25.37
C ILE A 222 -17.69 -44.98 -24.51
N PRO A 223 -17.23 -44.19 -23.53
CA PRO A 223 -16.18 -44.61 -22.62
C PRO A 223 -16.69 -45.74 -21.71
N GLN A 224 -15.76 -46.52 -21.16
CA GLN A 224 -16.07 -47.56 -20.18
C GLN A 224 -16.64 -46.94 -18.89
N TRP A 225 -16.03 -45.84 -18.46
CA TRP A 225 -16.55 -44.93 -17.45
C TRP A 225 -15.94 -43.55 -17.66
N PHE A 226 -16.58 -42.53 -17.10
CA PHE A 226 -16.09 -41.16 -17.13
C PHE A 226 -16.30 -40.49 -15.77
N TYR A 227 -15.47 -39.50 -15.46
CA TYR A 227 -15.57 -38.70 -14.25
C TYR A 227 -15.31 -37.23 -14.58
N ASN A 228 -16.18 -36.33 -14.12
CA ASN A 228 -15.95 -34.89 -14.25
C ASN A 228 -15.16 -34.38 -13.05
N ALA A 229 -13.89 -34.03 -13.27
CA ALA A 229 -13.01 -33.49 -12.24
C ALA A 229 -13.37 -32.05 -11.88
N GLY A 230 -13.96 -31.28 -12.82
CA GLY A 230 -14.24 -29.86 -12.64
C GLY A 230 -13.00 -28.96 -12.67
N GLU A 231 -11.82 -29.52 -12.95
CA GLU A 231 -10.55 -28.83 -13.13
C GLU A 231 -9.67 -29.56 -14.17
N GLU A 232 -8.63 -28.87 -14.65
CA GLU A 232 -7.67 -29.47 -15.58
C GLU A 232 -6.74 -30.45 -14.84
N ILE A 233 -6.49 -31.59 -15.48
CA ILE A 233 -5.61 -32.63 -14.96
C ILE A 233 -4.23 -32.41 -15.58
N SER A 234 -3.26 -32.04 -14.74
CA SER A 234 -1.88 -31.78 -15.15
C SER A 234 -1.11 -33.08 -15.41
N ARG A 235 -1.35 -34.12 -14.59
CA ARG A 235 -0.61 -35.39 -14.69
C ARG A 235 -1.45 -36.60 -14.32
N ILE A 236 -1.23 -37.70 -15.02
CA ILE A 236 -1.81 -39.02 -14.70
C ILE A 236 -0.67 -40.02 -14.57
N GLN A 237 -0.66 -40.77 -13.49
CA GLN A 237 0.25 -41.90 -13.29
C GLN A 237 -0.55 -43.15 -12.90
N VAL A 238 -0.29 -44.25 -13.59
CA VAL A 238 -0.93 -45.54 -13.32
C VAL A 238 0.07 -46.47 -12.66
N ILE A 239 -0.32 -47.06 -11.52
CA ILE A 239 0.53 -47.99 -10.78
C ILE A 239 -0.25 -49.24 -10.45
N GLN A 240 0.32 -50.39 -10.80
CA GLN A 240 -0.24 -51.67 -10.38
C GLN A 240 -0.12 -51.80 -8.86
N SER A 241 -1.25 -51.75 -8.17
CA SER A 241 -1.31 -51.77 -6.71
C SER A 241 -1.58 -53.17 -6.15
N SER A 242 -2.24 -54.02 -6.92
CA SER A 242 -2.45 -55.43 -6.59
C SER A 242 -2.37 -56.31 -7.85
N SER A 243 -2.45 -57.62 -7.70
CA SER A 243 -2.54 -58.55 -8.84
C SER A 243 -3.76 -58.30 -9.73
N ASN A 244 -4.83 -57.72 -9.17
CA ASN A 244 -6.13 -57.59 -9.84
C ASN A 244 -6.54 -56.15 -10.12
N PHE A 245 -5.87 -55.16 -9.51
CA PHE A 245 -6.23 -53.75 -9.62
C PHE A 245 -5.00 -52.86 -9.74
N SER A 246 -5.06 -51.90 -10.65
CA SER A 246 -4.18 -50.74 -10.70
C SER A 246 -4.87 -49.54 -10.04
N SER A 247 -4.07 -48.62 -9.55
CA SER A 247 -4.53 -47.31 -9.09
C SER A 247 -4.13 -46.27 -10.12
N ILE A 248 -5.11 -45.47 -10.53
CA ILE A 248 -4.94 -44.33 -11.43
C ILE A 248 -4.87 -43.11 -10.54
N VAL A 249 -3.69 -42.49 -10.46
CA VAL A 249 -3.47 -41.27 -9.68
C VAL A 249 -3.46 -40.10 -10.65
N ALA A 250 -4.46 -39.23 -10.55
CA ALA A 250 -4.60 -38.05 -11.38
C ALA A 250 -4.41 -36.79 -10.52
N LEU A 251 -3.44 -35.97 -10.89
CA LEU A 251 -3.17 -34.68 -10.29
C LEU A 251 -3.87 -33.59 -11.10
N GLY A 252 -4.78 -32.85 -10.48
CA GLY A 252 -5.30 -31.61 -11.02
C GLY A 252 -4.64 -30.39 -10.39
N GLU A 253 -5.17 -29.21 -10.69
CA GLU A 253 -4.64 -27.93 -10.19
C GLU A 253 -4.82 -27.76 -8.68
N ARG A 254 -5.82 -28.39 -8.07
CA ARG A 254 -6.09 -28.27 -6.62
C ARG A 254 -6.40 -29.59 -5.96
N HIS A 255 -6.70 -30.63 -6.73
CA HIS A 255 -7.10 -31.92 -6.19
C HIS A 255 -6.18 -33.03 -6.68
N LEU A 256 -5.98 -34.02 -5.81
CA LEU A 256 -5.42 -35.31 -6.16
C LEU A 256 -6.54 -36.34 -6.13
N TYR A 257 -6.76 -37.00 -7.26
CA TYR A 257 -7.73 -38.08 -7.39
C TYR A 257 -7.01 -39.42 -7.48
N CYS A 258 -7.50 -40.42 -6.76
CA CYS A 258 -7.02 -41.80 -6.89
C CYS A 258 -8.20 -42.72 -7.22
N PHE A 259 -8.21 -43.26 -8.43
CA PHE A 259 -9.24 -44.19 -8.91
C PHE A 259 -8.71 -45.62 -8.98
N GLN A 260 -9.61 -46.59 -8.88
CA GLN A 260 -9.38 -47.97 -9.31
C GLN A 260 -9.69 -48.13 -10.80
N ASP A 261 -9.17 -49.20 -11.41
CA ASP A 261 -9.43 -49.54 -12.81
C ASP A 261 -10.92 -49.59 -13.19
N ASN A 262 -11.80 -49.94 -12.23
CA ASN A 262 -13.25 -50.03 -12.41
C ASN A 262 -14.00 -48.69 -12.30
N GLY A 263 -13.29 -47.58 -12.08
CA GLY A 263 -13.87 -46.25 -11.91
C GLY A 263 -14.29 -45.90 -10.49
N LEU A 264 -14.08 -46.78 -9.50
CA LEU A 264 -14.29 -46.44 -8.09
C LEU A 264 -13.19 -45.49 -7.60
N MET A 265 -13.60 -44.32 -7.10
CA MET A 265 -12.69 -43.39 -6.44
C MET A 265 -12.28 -43.95 -5.06
N LYS A 266 -10.98 -44.23 -4.87
CA LYS A 266 -10.43 -44.66 -3.57
C LYS A 266 -10.42 -43.52 -2.57
N TYR A 267 -9.91 -42.37 -3.00
CA TYR A 267 -9.85 -41.16 -2.20
C TYR A 267 -9.60 -39.94 -3.09
N MET A 268 -9.89 -38.78 -2.53
CA MET A 268 -9.61 -37.47 -3.10
C MET A 268 -8.97 -36.61 -2.02
N ILE A 269 -7.90 -35.90 -2.35
CA ILE A 269 -7.27 -34.91 -1.47
C ILE A 269 -7.45 -33.54 -2.12
N LYS A 270 -7.89 -32.56 -1.33
CA LYS A 270 -7.90 -31.15 -1.74
C LYS A 270 -6.66 -30.49 -1.15
N PHE A 271 -5.88 -29.84 -1.99
CA PHE A 271 -4.71 -29.06 -1.58
C PHE A 271 -5.10 -27.60 -1.33
N ASP A 272 -4.47 -27.00 -0.32
CA ASP A 272 -4.48 -25.56 -0.07
C ASP A 272 -3.31 -24.84 -0.78
N PHE A 273 -2.49 -25.60 -1.52
CA PHE A 273 -1.35 -25.14 -2.30
C PHE A 273 -1.48 -25.61 -3.76
N ILE A 274 -0.69 -25.05 -4.66
CA ILE A 274 -0.65 -25.41 -6.09
C ILE A 274 0.37 -26.54 -6.28
N PRO A 275 -0.04 -27.75 -6.68
CA PRO A 275 0.88 -28.85 -6.95
C PRO A 275 1.46 -28.73 -8.36
N ILE A 276 2.77 -28.92 -8.51
CA ILE A 276 3.48 -28.88 -9.80
C ILE A 276 3.66 -30.28 -10.38
N CYS A 277 4.19 -31.20 -9.58
CA CYS A 277 4.55 -32.54 -10.05
C CYS A 277 4.21 -33.62 -9.02
N ILE A 278 4.03 -34.83 -9.54
CA ILE A 278 3.61 -35.99 -8.78
C ILE A 278 4.49 -37.19 -9.11
N SER A 279 4.78 -37.98 -8.09
CA SER A 279 5.42 -39.28 -8.22
C SER A 279 4.83 -40.25 -7.22
N ALA A 280 4.03 -41.19 -7.72
CA ALA A 280 3.51 -42.29 -6.94
C ALA A 280 4.41 -43.52 -7.08
N TYR A 281 4.56 -44.28 -6.00
CA TYR A 281 5.32 -45.52 -5.99
C TYR A 281 4.79 -46.50 -4.93
N LEU A 282 5.13 -47.76 -5.11
CA LEU A 282 4.75 -48.83 -4.19
C LEU A 282 5.94 -49.19 -3.29
N ILE A 283 5.70 -49.31 -1.99
CA ILE A 283 6.63 -49.96 -1.05
C ILE A 283 6.14 -51.39 -0.84
N GLY A 284 7.02 -52.36 -1.11
CA GLY A 284 6.67 -53.79 -1.14
C GLY A 284 6.25 -54.24 -2.55
N TRP A 285 6.03 -55.54 -2.71
CA TRP A 285 5.63 -56.09 -4.01
C TRP A 285 4.12 -56.06 -4.19
N TYR A 286 3.63 -55.79 -5.40
CA TYR A 286 2.18 -55.70 -5.67
C TYR A 286 1.39 -56.99 -5.37
N TYR A 287 2.06 -58.15 -5.25
CA TYR A 287 1.44 -59.42 -4.87
C TYR A 287 1.44 -59.66 -3.35
N GLU A 288 2.13 -58.82 -2.57
CA GLU A 288 2.18 -58.90 -1.11
C GLU A 288 1.02 -58.09 -0.49
N PRO A 289 0.35 -58.62 0.55
CA PRO A 289 -0.73 -57.91 1.23
C PRO A 289 -0.25 -56.67 2.01
N THR A 290 1.05 -56.53 2.24
CA THR A 290 1.69 -55.41 2.94
C THR A 290 2.10 -54.26 2.01
N ALA A 291 1.75 -54.33 0.72
CA ALA A 291 2.11 -53.30 -0.24
C ALA A 291 1.43 -51.96 0.07
N ARG A 292 2.22 -50.89 0.16
CA ARG A 292 1.75 -49.53 0.49
C ARG A 292 1.97 -48.60 -0.68
N LEU A 293 0.91 -47.97 -1.16
CA LEU A 293 0.97 -46.95 -2.20
C LEU A 293 1.25 -45.59 -1.56
N LEU A 294 2.41 -45.02 -1.87
CA LEU A 294 2.78 -43.67 -1.48
C LEU A 294 2.72 -42.74 -2.68
N VAL A 295 2.27 -41.51 -2.43
CA VAL A 295 2.18 -40.46 -3.44
C VAL A 295 2.99 -39.27 -2.96
N MET A 296 4.02 -38.90 -3.72
CA MET A 296 4.78 -37.67 -3.51
C MET A 296 4.18 -36.57 -4.38
N VAL A 297 3.93 -35.42 -3.78
CA VAL A 297 3.43 -34.23 -4.46
C VAL A 297 4.34 -33.06 -4.09
N ALA A 298 4.83 -32.32 -5.07
CA ALA A 298 5.54 -31.08 -4.81
C ALA A 298 4.71 -29.85 -5.12
N SER A 299 4.86 -28.86 -4.25
CA SER A 299 4.29 -27.53 -4.35
C SER A 299 5.19 -26.60 -5.14
N GLU A 300 4.59 -25.55 -5.72
CA GLU A 300 5.28 -24.39 -6.26
C GLU A 300 6.20 -23.70 -5.24
N ASP A 301 5.83 -23.71 -3.96
CA ASP A 301 6.63 -23.15 -2.85
C ASP A 301 7.85 -24.01 -2.50
N SER A 302 8.29 -24.90 -3.39
CA SER A 302 9.42 -25.81 -3.20
C SER A 302 9.29 -26.70 -1.96
N LYS A 303 8.07 -27.19 -1.68
CA LYS A 303 7.79 -28.16 -0.61
C LYS A 303 7.39 -29.50 -1.19
N LEU A 304 7.84 -30.57 -0.55
CA LEU A 304 7.48 -31.95 -0.87
C LEU A 304 6.55 -32.51 0.20
N PHE A 305 5.43 -33.08 -0.23
CA PHE A 305 4.46 -33.76 0.60
C PHE A 305 4.42 -35.24 0.23
N ILE A 306 4.53 -36.13 1.21
CA ILE A 306 4.44 -37.58 1.03
C ILE A 306 3.15 -38.07 1.68
N TYR A 307 2.22 -38.53 0.85
CA TYR A 307 0.92 -39.04 1.27
C TYR A 307 0.86 -40.56 1.23
N GLU A 308 0.18 -41.12 2.23
CA GLU A 308 -0.40 -42.45 2.16
C GLU A 308 -1.91 -42.34 2.23
N SER A 309 -2.58 -42.70 1.13
CA SER A 309 -4.01 -42.45 0.97
C SER A 309 -4.34 -40.97 1.22
N THR A 310 -5.14 -40.63 2.23
CA THR A 310 -5.45 -39.25 2.61
C THR A 310 -4.56 -38.68 3.71
N THR A 311 -3.66 -39.49 4.28
CA THR A 311 -2.82 -39.11 5.41
C THR A 311 -1.47 -38.57 4.94
N LEU A 312 -1.07 -37.40 5.43
CA LEU A 312 0.26 -36.84 5.19
C LEU A 312 1.26 -37.53 6.13
N LEU A 313 2.20 -38.29 5.59
CA LEU A 313 3.24 -38.97 6.36
C LEU A 313 4.46 -38.08 6.61
N TRP A 314 4.85 -37.29 5.62
CA TRP A 314 6.03 -36.45 5.70
C TRP A 314 5.86 -35.18 4.88
N SER A 315 6.45 -34.08 5.37
CA SER A 315 6.55 -32.82 4.64
C SER A 315 7.95 -32.27 4.81
N CYS A 316 8.57 -31.79 3.74
CA CYS A 316 9.88 -31.19 3.81
C CYS A 316 10.12 -30.13 2.74
N ASP A 317 11.01 -29.18 3.03
CA ASP A 317 11.47 -28.17 2.09
C ASP A 317 12.48 -28.79 1.11
N LEU A 318 12.27 -28.54 -0.18
CA LEU A 318 13.17 -28.85 -1.28
C LEU A 318 14.18 -27.72 -1.46
N LEU A 319 15.33 -28.03 -2.06
CA LEU A 319 16.40 -27.06 -2.31
C LEU A 319 16.02 -26.06 -3.41
N TYR A 320 15.29 -26.53 -4.42
CA TYR A 320 14.88 -25.77 -5.61
C TYR A 320 13.44 -26.13 -6.00
N PRO A 321 12.74 -25.24 -6.73
CA PRO A 321 11.41 -25.56 -7.26
C PRO A 321 11.52 -26.70 -8.29
N PRO A 322 10.85 -27.85 -8.05
CA PRO A 322 10.95 -29.01 -8.91
C PRO A 322 9.95 -28.93 -10.07
N VAL A 323 10.40 -29.29 -11.27
CA VAL A 323 9.57 -29.54 -12.45
C VAL A 323 9.17 -31.01 -12.53
N SER A 324 10.07 -31.93 -12.15
CA SER A 324 9.82 -33.37 -12.13
C SER A 324 10.44 -34.01 -10.91
N ILE A 325 9.77 -35.04 -10.38
CA ILE A 325 10.20 -35.79 -9.22
C ILE A 325 10.10 -37.27 -9.52
N THR A 326 11.16 -38.00 -9.21
CA THR A 326 11.19 -39.46 -9.30
C THR A 326 11.99 -40.06 -8.15
N ARG A 327 11.79 -41.34 -7.90
CA ARG A 327 12.56 -42.11 -6.93
C ARG A 327 13.60 -42.96 -7.66
N CYS A 328 14.81 -43.02 -7.13
CA CYS A 328 15.90 -43.82 -7.67
C CYS A 328 16.48 -44.79 -6.62
N TYR A 329 17.10 -45.86 -7.11
CA TYR A 329 17.88 -46.79 -6.31
C TYR A 329 19.35 -46.69 -6.70
N LEU A 330 20.12 -45.98 -5.85
CA LEU A 330 21.55 -45.80 -6.03
C LEU A 330 22.33 -46.66 -5.04
N LYS A 331 23.57 -47.00 -5.40
CA LYS A 331 24.49 -47.71 -4.53
C LYS A 331 24.79 -46.82 -3.31
N GLY A 332 24.39 -47.28 -2.12
CA GLY A 332 24.51 -46.51 -0.87
C GLY A 332 23.29 -45.65 -0.51
N LEU A 333 22.32 -45.45 -1.41
CA LEU A 333 21.08 -44.71 -1.14
C LEU A 333 19.85 -45.39 -1.80
N PRO A 334 19.27 -46.41 -1.14
CA PRO A 334 18.04 -47.03 -1.63
C PRO A 334 16.85 -46.07 -1.43
N GLY A 335 16.25 -45.62 -2.54
CA GLY A 335 15.11 -44.70 -2.50
C GLY A 335 15.49 -43.23 -2.43
N GLY A 336 16.60 -42.83 -3.04
CA GLY A 336 16.94 -41.42 -3.23
C GLY A 336 15.87 -40.69 -4.03
N LEU A 337 15.58 -39.45 -3.63
CA LEU A 337 14.68 -38.55 -4.32
C LEU A 337 15.45 -37.81 -5.42
N VAL A 338 15.05 -37.95 -6.68
CA VAL A 338 15.60 -37.19 -7.79
C VAL A 338 14.64 -36.06 -8.10
N THR A 339 15.13 -34.83 -8.03
CA THR A 339 14.36 -33.64 -8.42
C THR A 339 15.06 -32.94 -9.57
N LEU A 340 14.29 -32.63 -10.61
CA LEU A 340 14.72 -31.82 -11.75
C LEU A 340 14.15 -30.41 -11.59
N SER A 341 14.99 -29.38 -11.60
CA SER A 341 14.56 -27.98 -11.55
C SER A 341 14.49 -27.35 -12.94
N ARG A 342 13.77 -26.23 -13.06
CA ARG A 342 13.58 -25.48 -14.33
C ARG A 342 14.90 -24.99 -14.96
N ASN A 343 15.96 -24.89 -14.17
CA ASN A 343 17.29 -24.46 -14.60
C ASN A 343 18.20 -25.64 -14.99
N SER A 344 17.63 -26.79 -15.35
CA SER A 344 18.39 -28.01 -15.67
C SER A 344 19.20 -28.60 -14.52
N LYS A 345 19.02 -28.10 -13.30
CA LYS A 345 19.69 -28.61 -12.11
C LYS A 345 19.03 -29.90 -11.68
N ILE A 346 19.83 -30.95 -11.58
CA ILE A 346 19.41 -32.25 -11.07
C ILE A 346 20.04 -32.40 -9.69
N THR A 347 19.21 -32.72 -8.71
CA THR A 347 19.65 -33.00 -7.35
C THR A 347 19.09 -34.34 -6.92
N VAL A 348 19.97 -35.22 -6.46
CA VAL A 348 19.63 -36.45 -5.75
C VAL A 348 19.71 -36.14 -4.26
N CYS A 349 18.66 -36.54 -3.56
CA CYS A 349 18.29 -35.98 -2.29
C CYS A 349 17.77 -37.08 -1.36
N TYR A 350 17.92 -36.90 -0.05
CA TYR A 350 17.31 -37.76 0.96
C TYR A 350 16.64 -36.94 2.06
N LEU A 351 15.66 -37.52 2.74
CA LEU A 351 14.86 -36.84 3.75
C LEU A 351 15.67 -36.68 5.04
N GLY A 352 15.80 -35.43 5.53
CA GLY A 352 16.45 -35.16 6.81
C GLY A 352 15.52 -35.46 7.99
N THR A 353 15.97 -36.34 8.88
CA THR A 353 15.17 -36.85 10.03
C THR A 353 15.70 -36.40 11.39
N GLU A 354 16.80 -35.65 11.44
CA GLU A 354 17.45 -35.25 12.70
C GLU A 354 16.83 -33.94 13.23
N PRO A 355 16.06 -33.98 14.35
CA PRO A 355 15.53 -32.79 15.00
C PRO A 355 16.63 -31.96 15.66
N ASP A 356 16.49 -30.63 15.63
CA ASP A 356 17.36 -29.75 16.41
C ASP A 356 17.05 -29.89 17.90
N LEU A 357 18.08 -30.21 18.68
CA LEU A 357 18.06 -30.13 20.15
C LEU A 357 18.58 -28.76 20.65
N ASN A 358 19.07 -27.89 19.77
CA ASN A 358 19.63 -26.58 20.11
C ASN A 358 19.00 -25.46 19.26
N SER A 359 17.97 -24.80 19.80
CA SER A 359 17.36 -23.59 19.21
C SER A 359 18.25 -22.33 19.28
N ASN A 360 19.43 -22.43 19.90
CA ASN A 360 20.31 -21.27 20.15
C ASN A 360 21.52 -21.20 19.22
N ALA A 361 21.68 -22.12 18.27
CA ALA A 361 22.69 -21.97 17.23
C ALA A 361 22.04 -21.25 16.04
N SER A 362 22.04 -19.92 16.09
CA SER A 362 21.81 -19.10 14.91
C SER A 362 22.65 -19.63 13.75
N LEU A 363 22.06 -19.65 12.57
CA LEU A 363 22.70 -20.00 11.31
C LEU A 363 23.96 -19.15 11.15
N LEU A 364 25.10 -19.70 11.54
CA LEU A 364 26.39 -19.31 10.97
C LEU A 364 26.31 -19.78 9.53
N ILE A 365 25.81 -18.88 8.68
CA ILE A 365 26.38 -18.65 7.36
C ILE A 365 27.89 -18.70 7.62
N ASN A 366 28.57 -19.69 7.07
CA ASN A 366 30.03 -19.78 7.11
C ASN A 366 30.63 -18.68 6.22
N GLU A 367 30.31 -17.43 6.51
CA GLU A 367 31.14 -16.28 6.18
C GLU A 367 31.81 -15.88 7.50
N PRO A 368 33.15 -15.92 7.59
CA PRO A 368 33.85 -15.48 8.79
C PRO A 368 33.65 -13.96 8.92
N PHE A 369 32.73 -13.52 9.77
CA PHE A 369 32.66 -12.13 10.22
C PHE A 369 33.85 -11.86 11.14
N ASP A 370 34.64 -10.84 10.83
CA ASP A 370 35.81 -10.45 11.62
C ASP A 370 35.33 -9.70 12.89
N PRO A 371 35.52 -10.24 14.11
CA PRO A 371 35.00 -9.64 15.34
C PRO A 371 35.55 -8.24 15.62
N GLN A 372 36.68 -7.88 15.01
CA GLN A 372 37.27 -6.55 15.12
C GLN A 372 36.42 -5.49 14.40
N GLN A 373 35.88 -5.80 13.21
CA GLN A 373 35.04 -4.85 12.46
C GLN A 373 33.72 -4.57 13.18
N VAL A 374 33.12 -5.60 13.79
CA VAL A 374 31.88 -5.44 14.56
C VAL A 374 32.09 -4.60 15.82
N GLN A 375 33.24 -4.77 16.49
CA GLN A 375 33.58 -3.97 17.67
C GLN A 375 33.86 -2.51 17.31
N GLU A 376 34.57 -2.25 16.20
CA GLU A 376 34.82 -0.91 15.69
C GLU A 376 33.50 -0.20 15.30
N GLU A 377 32.56 -0.90 14.65
CA GLU A 377 31.24 -0.34 14.34
C GLU A 377 30.41 -0.05 15.61
N LEU A 378 30.47 -0.92 16.62
CA LEU A 378 29.80 -0.70 17.91
C LEU A 378 30.35 0.52 18.66
N GLU A 379 31.67 0.67 18.70
CA GLU A 379 32.32 1.82 19.33
C GLU A 379 31.94 3.14 18.64
N VAL A 380 31.90 3.16 17.30
CA VAL A 380 31.45 4.33 16.54
C VAL A 380 30.00 4.70 16.86
N VAL A 381 29.11 3.71 16.95
CA VAL A 381 27.69 3.95 17.28
C VAL A 381 27.52 4.41 18.74
N GLU A 382 28.27 3.83 19.68
CA GLU A 382 28.25 4.26 21.09
C GLU A 382 28.76 5.70 21.24
N GLU A 383 29.81 6.10 20.52
CA GLU A 383 30.29 7.47 20.50
C GLU A 383 29.27 8.45 19.91
N GLU A 384 28.55 8.06 18.84
CA GLU A 384 27.49 8.90 18.27
C GLU A 384 26.30 9.04 19.23
N LEU A 385 25.91 7.98 19.93
CA LEU A 385 24.86 8.02 20.94
C LEU A 385 25.24 8.88 22.16
N GLN A 386 26.48 8.79 22.63
CA GLN A 386 26.98 9.64 23.70
C GLN A 386 26.98 11.12 23.29
N LYS A 387 27.38 11.45 22.06
CA LYS A 387 27.30 12.82 21.54
C LYS A 387 25.87 13.38 21.49
N ILE A 388 24.87 12.55 21.21
CA ILE A 388 23.44 12.95 21.22
C ILE A 388 22.94 13.16 22.65
N LEU A 389 23.42 12.36 23.62
CA LEU A 389 23.03 12.44 25.03
C LEU A 389 23.72 13.60 25.78
N GLU A 390 24.95 13.94 25.41
CA GLU A 390 25.74 15.01 26.04
C GLU A 390 25.40 16.41 25.51
N SER A 391 24.79 16.54 24.32
CA SER A 391 24.26 17.82 23.84
C SER A 391 22.91 18.15 24.51
N GLU A 392 22.95 18.82 25.67
CA GLU A 392 21.75 19.28 26.39
C GLU A 392 20.97 20.43 25.70
N ASP A 393 21.31 20.81 24.47
CA ASP A 393 20.53 21.75 23.65
C ASP A 393 19.93 21.02 22.43
N PRO A 394 18.59 20.87 22.33
CA PRO A 394 17.92 20.21 21.19
C PRO A 394 18.01 20.98 19.86
N ASP A 395 18.70 22.13 19.82
CA ASP A 395 18.69 23.07 18.70
C ASP A 395 19.82 22.88 17.67
N HIS A 396 20.79 21.99 17.91
CA HIS A 396 21.91 21.81 16.96
C HIS A 396 21.51 21.13 15.64
N GLY A 397 20.37 20.42 15.59
CA GLY A 397 19.79 19.91 14.33
C GLY A 397 19.20 21.00 13.44
N PHE A 398 18.69 22.08 14.03
CA PHE A 398 18.10 23.21 13.30
C PHE A 398 19.18 24.15 12.72
N SER A 399 20.30 24.33 13.42
CA SER A 399 21.38 25.22 12.97
C SER A 399 22.07 24.79 11.68
N LEU A 400 22.11 23.49 11.35
CA LEU A 400 22.70 23.02 10.09
C LEU A 400 21.78 23.33 8.90
N ILE A 401 20.46 23.15 9.06
CA ILE A 401 19.48 23.33 7.98
C ILE A 401 19.23 24.81 7.68
N ASP A 402 19.21 25.67 8.71
CA ASP A 402 19.15 27.14 8.54
C ASP A 402 20.40 27.70 7.82
N GLN A 403 21.54 27.00 7.86
CA GLN A 403 22.73 27.35 7.08
C GLN A 403 22.69 26.81 5.64
N ILE A 404 21.95 25.72 5.39
CA ILE A 404 21.85 25.06 4.09
C ILE A 404 20.78 25.71 3.20
N ILE A 405 19.67 26.18 3.77
CA ILE A 405 18.56 26.80 3.04
C ILE A 405 18.21 28.15 3.65
N ASN A 406 18.42 29.22 2.87
CA ASN A 406 17.93 30.54 3.21
C ASN A 406 16.60 30.79 2.49
N ILE A 407 15.54 31.01 3.28
CA ILE A 407 14.16 31.14 2.83
C ILE A 407 13.74 32.61 2.99
N ASN A 408 13.53 33.29 1.86
CA ASN A 408 12.98 34.64 1.83
C ASN A 408 11.57 34.58 1.26
N ALA A 409 10.59 35.09 2.00
CA ALA A 409 9.21 35.16 1.54
C ALA A 409 8.75 36.62 1.55
N ASP A 410 8.40 37.14 0.38
CA ASP A 410 7.96 38.53 0.17
C ASP A 410 6.58 38.56 -0.48
N VAL A 411 5.82 39.64 -0.21
CA VAL A 411 4.50 39.87 -0.82
C VAL A 411 4.60 40.94 -1.88
N GLY A 412 4.19 40.62 -3.09
CA GLY A 412 4.06 41.57 -4.19
C GLY A 412 2.84 42.47 -4.04
N LYS A 413 2.76 43.54 -4.85
CA LYS A 413 1.59 44.42 -4.89
C LYS A 413 0.35 43.68 -5.42
N PRO A 414 -0.87 43.99 -4.95
CA PRO A 414 -2.07 43.34 -5.48
C PRO A 414 -2.27 43.73 -6.95
N VAL A 415 -2.46 42.71 -7.79
CA VAL A 415 -2.70 42.86 -9.23
C VAL A 415 -4.15 42.50 -9.51
N GLN A 416 -4.80 43.28 -10.39
CA GLN A 416 -6.17 43.00 -10.82
C GLN A 416 -6.14 41.93 -11.91
N ASN A 417 -6.78 40.78 -11.68
CA ASN A 417 -6.72 39.66 -12.62
C ASN A 417 -7.79 39.84 -13.71
N LEU A 418 -7.36 40.13 -14.94
CA LEU A 418 -8.25 40.38 -16.10
C LEU A 418 -8.59 39.10 -16.90
N PHE A 419 -8.09 37.93 -16.49
CA PHE A 419 -8.04 36.72 -17.33
C PHE A 419 -9.02 35.59 -16.98
N GLN A 420 -9.92 35.73 -16.00
CA GLN A 420 -10.96 34.73 -15.72
C GLN A 420 -12.36 35.35 -15.72
N GLU A 421 -13.17 34.98 -16.72
CA GLU A 421 -14.60 35.29 -16.78
C GLU A 421 -15.35 34.45 -15.73
N PHE A 422 -15.54 35.00 -14.53
CA PHE A 422 -16.44 34.41 -13.54
C PHE A 422 -17.89 34.79 -13.87
N THR A 423 -18.70 33.78 -14.18
CA THR A 423 -20.14 33.94 -14.38
C THR A 423 -20.86 34.12 -13.05
N LYS A 424 -21.38 35.35 -12.85
CA LYS A 424 -22.30 35.85 -11.81
C LYS A 424 -21.66 36.47 -10.57
N GLU A 425 -21.99 37.75 -10.40
CA GLU A 425 -21.99 38.61 -9.20
C GLU A 425 -21.07 38.21 -8.04
N GLU A 426 -19.78 38.60 -8.08
CA GLU A 426 -18.99 38.86 -6.87
C GLU A 426 -17.70 39.63 -7.23
N ALA A 427 -17.65 40.93 -6.91
CA ALA A 427 -16.49 41.80 -7.17
C ALA A 427 -15.26 41.51 -6.28
N LEU A 428 -15.29 40.40 -5.51
CA LEU A 428 -14.29 40.05 -4.49
C LEU A 428 -13.05 39.38 -5.09
N HIS A 429 -13.22 38.61 -6.17
CA HIS A 429 -12.14 37.86 -6.83
C HIS A 429 -11.25 38.70 -7.76
N LEU A 430 -11.48 40.01 -7.85
CA LEU A 430 -10.79 40.85 -8.83
C LEU A 430 -9.33 41.15 -8.47
N LEU A 431 -8.97 41.13 -7.19
CA LEU A 431 -7.62 41.49 -6.71
C LEU A 431 -6.92 40.27 -6.12
N MET A 432 -5.75 39.96 -6.68
CA MET A 432 -4.92 38.84 -6.24
C MET A 432 -3.55 39.38 -5.83
N CYS A 433 -3.02 38.86 -4.72
CA CYS A 433 -1.72 39.25 -4.20
C CYS A 433 -0.72 38.10 -4.38
N PRO A 434 0.35 38.26 -5.17
CA PRO A 434 1.35 37.22 -5.31
C PRO A 434 2.25 37.19 -4.07
N ILE A 435 2.36 36.02 -3.44
CA ILE A 435 3.38 35.69 -2.44
C ILE A 435 4.50 34.99 -3.19
N ILE A 436 5.69 35.58 -3.12
CA ILE A 436 6.89 35.09 -3.78
C ILE A 436 7.79 34.51 -2.69
N VAL A 437 7.98 33.19 -2.74
CA VAL A 437 8.90 32.47 -1.86
C VAL A 437 10.15 32.14 -2.66
N MET A 438 11.27 32.74 -2.26
CA MET A 438 12.60 32.44 -2.79
C MET A 438 13.31 31.47 -1.84
N LEU A 439 13.49 30.24 -2.31
CA LEU A 439 14.30 29.22 -1.67
C LEU A 439 15.71 29.29 -2.23
N THR A 440 16.69 29.58 -1.38
CA THR A 440 18.10 29.57 -1.78
C THR A 440 18.84 28.48 -1.03
N CYS A 441 19.20 27.42 -1.74
CA CYS A 441 19.93 26.27 -1.24
C CYS A 441 21.42 26.38 -1.61
N ASN A 442 22.27 26.33 -0.59
CA ASN A 442 23.72 26.36 -0.77
C ASN A 442 24.26 25.01 -1.25
N ASP A 443 23.64 23.89 -0.84
CA ASP A 443 24.06 22.52 -1.16
C ASP A 443 22.88 21.60 -1.59
N PRO A 444 22.60 21.48 -2.90
CA PRO A 444 21.40 20.80 -3.42
C PRO A 444 21.38 19.27 -3.20
N LYS A 445 22.52 18.65 -2.87
CA LYS A 445 22.66 17.19 -2.68
C LYS A 445 22.14 16.69 -1.34
N GLN A 446 21.86 17.58 -0.40
CA GLN A 446 21.42 17.22 0.95
C GLN A 446 19.89 17.24 1.11
N ILE A 447 19.14 17.58 0.05
CA ILE A 447 17.69 17.70 0.08
C ILE A 447 17.11 16.72 -0.93
N GLN A 448 16.23 15.83 -0.47
CA GLN A 448 15.51 14.91 -1.32
C GLN A 448 14.19 15.52 -1.80
N SER A 449 13.41 16.09 -0.89
CA SER A 449 12.13 16.72 -1.23
C SER A 449 11.78 17.84 -0.26
N ILE A 450 11.15 18.90 -0.77
CA ILE A 450 10.58 19.99 0.03
C ILE A 450 9.09 20.09 -0.26
N GLN A 451 8.29 20.11 0.80
CA GLN A 451 6.87 20.44 0.72
C GLN A 451 6.63 21.81 1.38
N ILE A 452 5.90 22.68 0.70
CA ILE A 452 5.54 24.02 1.14
C ILE A 452 4.04 24.08 1.27
N ASN A 453 3.55 24.35 2.48
CA ASN A 453 2.13 24.51 2.74
C ASN A 453 1.84 25.96 3.14
N TYR A 454 0.89 26.58 2.44
CA TYR A 454 0.40 27.92 2.73
C TYR A 454 -0.90 27.82 3.53
N ASP A 455 -0.84 28.21 4.80
CA ASP A 455 -1.98 28.26 5.70
C ASP A 455 -2.50 29.70 5.78
N CYS A 456 -3.67 29.88 5.15
CA CYS A 456 -4.42 31.12 4.99
C CYS A 456 -5.66 31.05 5.91
N PHE A 457 -5.88 32.02 6.81
CA PHE A 457 -7.15 32.08 7.56
C PHE A 457 -8.30 32.57 6.66
N SER A 458 -9.47 31.94 6.74
CA SER A 458 -10.69 32.43 6.09
C SER A 458 -10.98 33.88 6.55
N PRO A 459 -11.27 34.83 5.63
CA PRO A 459 -11.75 34.69 4.25
C PRO A 459 -10.66 34.63 3.15
N PHE A 460 -9.38 34.57 3.51
CA PHE A 460 -8.30 34.46 2.52
C PHE A 460 -8.19 33.03 2.01
N THR A 461 -7.95 32.88 0.72
CA THR A 461 -7.68 31.59 0.10
C THR A 461 -6.49 31.72 -0.84
N CYS A 462 -5.64 30.71 -0.76
CA CYS A 462 -4.42 30.57 -1.53
C CYS A 462 -4.74 29.77 -2.82
N SER A 463 -4.20 30.14 -3.99
CA SER A 463 -4.46 29.44 -5.27
C SER A 463 -3.93 28.00 -5.29
N GLU A 464 -2.75 27.80 -4.71
CA GLU A 464 -2.14 26.50 -4.47
C GLU A 464 -1.79 26.44 -2.98
N SER A 465 -2.47 25.58 -2.22
CA SER A 465 -2.22 25.45 -0.78
C SER A 465 -0.98 24.63 -0.46
N THR A 466 -0.59 23.70 -1.34
CA THR A 466 0.57 22.83 -1.14
C THR A 466 1.39 22.70 -2.42
N VAL A 467 2.69 22.99 -2.34
CA VAL A 467 3.65 22.85 -3.44
C VAL A 467 4.72 21.85 -3.02
N CYS A 468 4.96 20.83 -3.83
CA CYS A 468 5.99 19.82 -3.60
C CYS A 468 7.10 19.95 -4.64
N LEU A 469 8.35 19.94 -4.17
CA LEU A 469 9.55 20.02 -4.99
C LEU A 469 10.44 18.80 -4.73
N ASP A 470 10.81 18.12 -5.81
CA ASP A 470 11.75 17.00 -5.80
C ASP A 470 13.18 17.55 -5.96
N GLY A 471 13.77 17.96 -4.83
CA GLY A 471 15.07 18.64 -4.77
C GLY A 471 15.00 20.14 -5.11
N VAL A 472 16.06 20.90 -4.80
CA VAL A 472 16.17 22.34 -5.10
C VAL A 472 17.49 22.61 -5.82
N ASN A 473 17.46 23.16 -7.03
CA ASN A 473 18.68 23.47 -7.80
C ASN A 473 19.13 24.93 -7.60
N GLY A 474 19.84 25.20 -6.50
CA GLY A 474 20.39 26.52 -6.20
C GLY A 474 19.32 27.46 -5.68
N THR A 475 18.69 28.27 -6.55
CA THR A 475 17.64 29.21 -6.14
C THR A 475 16.35 28.96 -6.88
N GLU A 476 15.28 28.62 -6.17
CA GLU A 476 13.94 28.41 -6.72
C GLU A 476 12.99 29.49 -6.23
N ILE A 477 12.18 30.00 -7.16
CA ILE A 477 11.21 31.06 -6.90
C ILE A 477 9.83 30.46 -7.14
N ILE A 478 9.01 30.48 -6.10
CA ILE A 478 7.67 29.91 -6.12
C ILE A 478 6.69 31.05 -5.91
N GLU A 479 5.76 31.17 -6.82
CA GLU A 479 4.74 32.22 -6.78
C GLU A 479 3.38 31.59 -6.51
N THR A 480 2.74 31.99 -5.42
CA THR A 480 1.38 31.57 -5.07
C THR A 480 0.53 32.82 -4.89
N GLN A 481 -0.73 32.79 -5.32
CA GLN A 481 -1.60 33.97 -5.27
C GLN A 481 -2.61 33.83 -4.14
N VAL A 482 -2.80 34.90 -3.36
CA VAL A 482 -3.80 34.99 -2.29
C VAL A 482 -4.90 35.95 -2.69
N PHE A 483 -6.15 35.54 -2.47
CA PHE A 483 -7.34 36.31 -2.81
C PHE A 483 -8.45 36.10 -1.77
N LEU A 484 -9.50 36.92 -1.85
CA LEU A 484 -10.67 36.87 -0.98
C LEU A 484 -11.77 36.01 -1.62
N THR A 485 -12.30 35.05 -0.86
CA THR A 485 -13.35 34.12 -1.34
C THR A 485 -14.71 34.29 -0.70
N SER A 486 -14.78 34.87 0.51
CA SER A 486 -16.04 34.91 1.27
C SER A 486 -16.26 36.25 1.97
N ASP A 487 -17.54 36.57 2.19
CA ASP A 487 -18.01 37.74 2.94
C ASP A 487 -17.80 37.64 4.46
N ALA A 488 -16.82 36.86 4.93
CA ALA A 488 -16.54 36.72 6.35
C ALA A 488 -15.71 37.91 6.88
N ASP A 489 -15.85 38.18 8.19
CA ASP A 489 -14.98 39.13 8.89
C ASP A 489 -13.54 38.58 8.91
N ILE A 490 -12.56 39.45 8.69
CA ILE A 490 -11.14 39.06 8.60
C ILE A 490 -10.59 38.87 10.01
N SER A 491 -10.13 37.65 10.34
CA SER A 491 -9.54 37.32 11.65
C SER A 491 -8.06 37.63 11.72
N ASP A 492 -7.25 36.96 10.91
CA ASP A 492 -5.80 37.22 10.81
C ASP A 492 -5.44 37.63 9.39
N THR A 493 -4.47 38.52 9.28
CA THR A 493 -3.93 39.04 8.00
C THR A 493 -2.58 38.40 7.65
N ARG A 494 -2.08 37.49 8.50
CA ARG A 494 -0.83 36.77 8.29
C ARG A 494 -1.09 35.44 7.61
N VAL A 495 -0.28 35.13 6.60
CA VAL A 495 -0.19 33.81 5.98
C VAL A 495 0.96 33.06 6.64
N LYS A 496 0.69 31.86 7.17
CA LYS A 496 1.73 30.98 7.71
C LYS A 496 2.20 30.05 6.60
N ILE A 497 3.51 30.02 6.37
CA ILE A 497 4.14 29.18 5.37
C ILE A 497 4.94 28.11 6.12
N LEU A 498 4.56 26.86 5.94
CA LEU A 498 5.19 25.69 6.54
C LEU A 498 6.06 25.00 5.50
N PHE A 499 7.34 24.81 5.80
CA PHE A 499 8.29 24.09 4.95
C PHE A 499 8.62 22.77 5.62
N THR A 500 8.31 21.66 4.96
CA THR A 500 8.69 20.31 5.38
C THR A 500 9.77 19.81 4.45
N ILE A 501 10.99 19.65 4.99
CA ILE A 501 12.18 19.27 4.22
C ILE A 501 12.57 17.85 4.61
N ILE A 502 12.76 17.00 3.61
CA ILE A 502 13.21 15.61 3.77
C ILE A 502 14.63 15.49 3.23
N ASN A 503 15.54 15.06 4.09
CA ASN A 503 16.93 14.77 3.73
C ASN A 503 17.04 13.38 3.05
N PRO A 504 18.09 13.10 2.27
CA PRO A 504 18.29 11.77 1.65
C PRO A 504 18.49 10.65 2.67
N THR A 505 18.75 10.99 3.94
CA THR A 505 18.81 10.08 5.08
C THR A 505 17.44 9.82 5.72
N GLY A 506 16.36 10.42 5.21
CA GLY A 506 14.99 10.26 5.70
C GLY A 506 14.62 11.12 6.92
N LYS A 507 15.52 11.99 7.40
CA LYS A 507 15.20 12.94 8.49
C LYS A 507 14.30 14.06 7.95
N ILE A 508 13.22 14.36 8.70
CA ILE A 508 12.24 15.40 8.38
C ILE A 508 12.47 16.61 9.27
N ALA A 509 12.60 17.79 8.67
CA ALA A 509 12.66 19.07 9.37
C ALA A 509 11.46 19.94 8.97
N VAL A 510 10.89 20.67 9.94
CA VAL A 510 9.76 21.58 9.71
C VAL A 510 10.16 23.00 10.09
N LEU A 511 10.10 23.93 9.13
CA LEU A 511 10.34 25.36 9.35
C LEU A 511 9.04 26.13 9.15
N THR A 512 8.84 27.18 9.94
CA THR A 512 7.64 28.02 9.85
C THR A 512 8.02 29.47 9.59
N ARG A 513 7.37 30.11 8.62
CA ARG A 513 7.52 31.53 8.32
C ARG A 513 6.13 32.18 8.29
N GLN A 514 6.07 33.48 8.57
CA GLN A 514 4.84 34.24 8.56
C GLN A 514 5.03 35.48 7.72
N VAL A 515 4.03 35.77 6.88
CA VAL A 515 4.07 36.92 5.97
C VAL A 515 2.77 37.71 6.11
N LEU A 516 2.86 39.03 6.16
CA LEU A 516 1.71 39.93 6.32
C LEU A 516 1.12 40.31 4.95
N LEU A 517 -0.19 40.16 4.79
CA LEU A 517 -0.89 40.61 3.58
C LEU A 517 -1.06 42.14 3.58
N PRO A 518 -0.92 42.81 2.42
CA PRO A 518 -1.04 44.25 2.33
C PRO A 518 -2.49 44.71 2.53
N LEU A 519 -2.67 45.87 3.16
CA LEU A 519 -3.98 46.46 3.44
C LEU A 519 -4.79 46.71 2.15
N SER A 520 -4.09 46.99 1.06
CA SER A 520 -4.63 47.17 -0.28
C SER A 520 -5.31 45.94 -0.88
N LEU A 521 -5.18 44.74 -0.30
CA LEU A 521 -5.88 43.51 -0.73
C LEU A 521 -7.31 43.45 -0.17
N TYR A 522 -7.54 43.90 1.06
CA TYR A 522 -8.82 43.73 1.73
C TYR A 522 -9.55 45.05 2.07
N CYS A 523 -8.88 46.20 1.99
CA CYS A 523 -9.50 47.51 2.20
C CYS A 523 -9.32 48.43 0.99
N LYS A 524 -10.29 49.33 0.78
CA LYS A 524 -10.20 50.45 -0.14
C LYS A 524 -10.44 51.78 0.61
N PRO A 525 -9.67 52.84 0.32
CA PRO A 525 -9.97 54.16 0.86
C PRO A 525 -11.24 54.71 0.18
N VAL A 526 -12.12 55.33 0.96
CA VAL A 526 -13.40 55.88 0.48
C VAL A 526 -13.56 57.30 1.00
N LEU A 527 -14.25 58.15 0.22
CA LEU A 527 -14.60 59.53 0.58
C LEU A 527 -15.32 59.57 1.93
N GLU A 528 -15.04 60.60 2.73
CA GLU A 528 -15.60 60.76 4.07
C GLU A 528 -17.13 60.68 4.06
N VAL A 529 -17.67 59.62 4.65
CA VAL A 529 -19.10 59.55 4.97
C VAL A 529 -19.30 60.10 6.37
N SER A 530 -20.15 61.11 6.51
CA SER A 530 -20.52 61.75 7.78
C SER A 530 -21.43 60.89 8.65
N ASN A 531 -21.07 59.62 8.89
CA ASN A 531 -21.71 58.79 9.89
C ASN A 531 -20.86 58.82 11.15
N ASN A 532 -21.47 59.23 12.27
CA ASN A 532 -20.82 59.16 13.58
C ASN A 532 -20.73 57.68 14.01
N CYS A 533 -19.56 57.07 13.83
CA CYS A 533 -19.28 55.73 14.32
C CYS A 533 -19.36 55.67 15.85
N GLN A 534 -19.95 54.60 16.38
CA GLN A 534 -20.34 54.50 17.81
C GLN A 534 -19.17 54.12 18.73
N LEU A 535 -18.20 53.36 18.24
CA LEU A 535 -17.09 52.84 19.03
C LEU A 535 -15.84 53.67 18.76
N LYS A 536 -15.13 54.08 19.81
CA LYS A 536 -13.86 54.82 19.71
C LYS A 536 -12.80 54.14 20.55
N LEU A 537 -11.62 53.92 19.97
CA LEU A 537 -10.46 53.38 20.65
C LEU A 537 -9.28 54.34 20.47
N PHE A 538 -8.64 54.72 21.58
CA PHE A 538 -7.53 55.66 21.59
C PHE A 538 -6.20 54.90 21.74
N VAL A 539 -5.27 55.07 20.80
CA VAL A 539 -3.91 54.53 20.88
C VAL A 539 -2.95 55.67 21.12
N LYS A 540 -2.33 55.70 22.30
CA LYS A 540 -1.27 56.66 22.66
C LYS A 540 0.09 56.03 22.38
N SER A 541 0.95 56.72 21.64
CA SER A 541 2.37 56.35 21.46
C SER A 541 3.26 57.18 22.39
N ASN A 542 4.37 56.59 22.85
CA ASN A 542 5.40 57.31 23.61
C ASN A 542 6.17 58.34 22.75
N GLN A 543 6.04 58.28 21.42
CA GLN A 543 6.66 59.19 20.46
C GLN A 543 5.61 59.99 19.67
N SER A 544 6.03 61.09 19.05
CA SER A 544 5.19 61.97 18.24
C SER A 544 4.51 61.20 17.10
N CYS A 545 3.22 61.44 16.90
CA CYS A 545 2.44 60.75 15.87
C CYS A 545 3.01 60.97 14.46
N VAL A 546 3.18 59.87 13.74
CA VAL A 546 3.61 59.84 12.34
C VAL A 546 2.39 60.05 11.42
N GLN A 547 2.56 60.80 10.33
CA GLN A 547 1.52 61.03 9.34
C GLN A 547 1.12 59.73 8.63
N PHE A 548 -0.17 59.56 8.32
CA PHE A 548 -0.67 58.32 7.74
C PHE A 548 -0.10 57.99 6.36
N THR A 549 0.33 58.98 5.59
CA THR A 549 1.04 58.82 4.30
C THR A 549 2.37 58.07 4.45
N GLN A 550 3.03 58.16 5.60
CA GLN A 550 4.28 57.45 5.89
C GLN A 550 4.05 56.04 6.47
N ILE A 551 2.85 55.78 7.01
CA ILE A 551 2.48 54.51 7.65
C ILE A 551 1.85 53.54 6.63
N PHE A 552 0.95 54.04 5.78
CA PHE A 552 0.24 53.24 4.78
C PHE A 552 0.90 53.35 3.41
N THR A 553 2.11 52.80 3.28
CA THR A 553 2.87 52.77 2.02
C THR A 553 2.23 51.92 0.91
N ASP A 554 1.14 51.21 1.22
CA ASP A 554 0.42 50.34 0.30
C ASP A 554 -0.50 51.12 -0.66
N PHE A 555 -0.80 52.39 -0.36
CA PHE A 555 -1.64 53.28 -1.19
C PHE A 555 -0.80 54.43 -1.74
N THR A 556 -1.13 54.92 -2.93
CA THR A 556 -0.42 56.07 -3.52
C THR A 556 -0.81 57.37 -2.81
N GLU A 557 0.14 58.32 -2.70
CA GLU A 557 -0.15 59.65 -2.12
C GLU A 557 -1.31 60.34 -2.84
N GLU A 558 -1.50 60.08 -4.15
CA GLU A 558 -2.62 60.60 -4.93
C GLU A 558 -3.98 59.99 -4.57
N GLU A 559 -4.06 58.69 -4.25
CA GLU A 559 -5.31 58.04 -3.81
C GLU A 559 -5.72 58.51 -2.42
N LEU A 560 -4.75 58.67 -1.52
CA LEU A 560 -4.99 59.16 -0.17
C LEU A 560 -5.39 60.65 -0.17
N THR A 561 -4.75 61.48 -1.00
CA THR A 561 -5.06 62.92 -1.07
C THR A 561 -6.29 63.28 -1.90
N LYS A 562 -6.67 62.48 -2.91
CA LYS A 562 -7.88 62.72 -3.72
C LYS A 562 -9.17 62.25 -3.04
N LEU A 563 -9.10 61.23 -2.15
CA LEU A 563 -10.27 60.62 -1.50
C LEU A 563 -10.47 61.06 -0.04
N CYS A 564 -9.41 61.43 0.69
CA CYS A 564 -9.49 61.96 2.06
C CYS A 564 -8.99 63.41 2.07
N GLY A 565 -9.89 64.38 2.14
CA GLY A 565 -9.58 65.82 2.02
C GLY A 565 -8.67 66.43 3.10
N SER A 566 -8.08 65.63 4.02
CA SER A 566 -7.07 66.06 4.99
C SER A 566 -6.10 64.91 5.32
N SER A 567 -4.84 65.21 5.62
CA SER A 567 -3.79 64.22 5.99
C SER A 567 -4.06 63.49 7.31
N ASP A 568 -5.01 64.00 8.09
CA ASP A 568 -5.19 63.63 9.49
C ASP A 568 -6.39 62.69 9.71
N VAL A 569 -7.19 62.44 8.68
CA VAL A 569 -8.37 61.57 8.76
C VAL A 569 -8.46 60.66 7.54
N ILE A 570 -8.52 59.34 7.78
CA ILE A 570 -8.68 58.34 6.72
C ILE A 570 -9.86 57.43 7.01
N THR A 571 -10.68 57.16 5.98
CA THR A 571 -11.80 56.22 6.01
C THR A 571 -11.54 55.05 5.08
N PHE A 572 -11.50 53.84 5.66
CA PHE A 572 -11.34 52.57 4.94
C PHE A 572 -12.67 51.82 4.87
N GLU A 573 -13.01 51.30 3.70
CA GLU A 573 -14.11 50.34 3.50
C GLU A 573 -13.52 48.94 3.26
N TYR A 574 -13.97 47.95 4.02
CA TYR A 574 -13.59 46.55 3.82
C TYR A 574 -14.26 46.00 2.57
N ARG A 575 -13.51 45.30 1.71
CA ARG A 575 -14.07 44.76 0.47
C ARG A 575 -15.04 43.59 0.71
N SER A 576 -14.73 42.73 1.67
CA SER A 576 -15.58 41.58 2.08
C SER A 576 -16.94 42.06 2.62
N THR A 577 -16.95 42.88 3.67
CA THR A 577 -18.20 43.20 4.38
C THR A 577 -18.81 44.55 4.03
N LYS A 578 -18.13 45.39 3.23
CA LYS A 578 -18.48 46.79 2.92
C LYS A 578 -18.64 47.69 4.15
N LYS A 579 -18.15 47.25 5.30
CA LYS A 579 -18.17 48.02 6.56
C LYS A 579 -17.04 49.05 6.57
N ILE A 580 -17.23 50.13 7.33
CA ILE A 580 -16.35 51.29 7.33
C ILE A 580 -15.58 51.37 8.66
N ALA A 581 -14.27 51.63 8.58
CA ALA A 581 -13.42 52.00 9.71
C ALA A 581 -12.77 53.35 9.45
N LYS A 582 -12.86 54.27 10.41
CA LYS A 582 -12.31 55.62 10.36
C LYS A 582 -11.13 55.74 11.32
N ILE A 583 -10.02 56.31 10.85
CA ILE A 583 -8.84 56.59 11.66
C ILE A 583 -8.62 58.11 11.66
N ARG A 584 -8.49 58.72 12.83
CA ARG A 584 -8.19 60.14 13.01
C ARG A 584 -6.89 60.32 13.78
N LEU A 585 -6.08 61.28 13.35
CA LEU A 585 -4.87 61.72 14.03
C LEU A 585 -5.22 62.85 15.00
N SER A 586 -4.64 62.84 16.19
CA SER A 586 -4.60 63.96 17.12
C SER A 586 -3.18 64.06 17.67
N GLU A 587 -2.75 65.24 18.15
CA GLU A 587 -1.33 65.61 18.39
C GLU A 587 -0.45 64.54 19.09
N ASN A 588 -1.03 63.66 19.93
CA ASN A 588 -0.34 62.53 20.56
C ASN A 588 -1.14 61.20 20.55
N GLN A 589 -2.21 61.07 19.76
CA GLN A 589 -3.10 59.90 19.80
C GLN A 589 -3.64 59.52 18.41
N TYR A 590 -3.71 58.22 18.13
CA TYR A 590 -4.50 57.67 17.03
C TYR A 590 -5.89 57.28 17.54
N ILE A 591 -6.94 57.79 16.91
CA ILE A 591 -8.33 57.50 17.26
C ILE A 591 -8.90 56.61 16.15
N MET A 592 -9.29 55.39 16.50
CA MET A 592 -9.99 54.48 15.59
C MET A 592 -11.48 54.46 15.93
N GLU A 593 -12.31 54.67 14.92
CA GLU A 593 -13.76 54.65 15.04
C GLU A 593 -14.38 53.68 14.04
N ALA A 594 -15.28 52.82 14.50
CA ALA A 594 -16.03 51.90 13.64
C ALA A 594 -17.40 51.57 14.25
N ASP A 595 -18.22 50.86 13.48
CA ASP A 595 -19.54 50.41 13.92
C ASP A 595 -19.49 49.06 14.65
N ASN A 596 -18.53 48.17 14.32
CA ASN A 596 -18.25 46.94 15.08
C ASN A 596 -16.80 46.82 15.54
N PHE A 597 -16.60 45.99 16.56
CA PHE A 597 -15.28 45.67 17.10
C PHE A 597 -14.39 44.89 16.12
N THR A 598 -14.99 44.08 15.24
CA THR A 598 -14.31 43.27 14.21
C THR A 598 -13.45 44.13 13.28
N GLU A 599 -13.96 45.30 12.87
CA GLU A 599 -13.24 46.22 12.00
C GLU A 599 -12.11 46.98 12.71
N ILE A 600 -12.25 47.19 14.04
CA ILE A 600 -11.24 47.85 14.86
C ILE A 600 -10.04 46.93 15.08
N THR A 601 -10.27 45.62 15.33
CA THR A 601 -9.20 44.67 15.62
C THR A 601 -8.18 44.60 14.48
N THR A 602 -8.64 44.39 13.26
CA THR A 602 -7.76 44.21 12.09
C THR A 602 -7.03 45.50 11.71
N MET A 603 -7.68 46.66 11.85
CA MET A 603 -7.00 47.95 11.68
C MET A 603 -5.97 48.23 12.77
N LEU A 604 -6.31 47.92 14.03
CA LEU A 604 -5.41 48.07 15.16
C LEU A 604 -4.15 47.22 14.95
N ASP A 605 -4.31 45.96 14.57
CA ASP A 605 -3.20 45.03 14.31
C ASP A 605 -2.29 45.52 13.19
N HIS A 606 -2.87 45.93 12.07
CA HIS A 606 -2.10 46.46 10.95
C HIS A 606 -1.37 47.77 11.32
N LEU A 607 -2.03 48.68 12.04
CA LEU A 607 -1.44 49.95 12.48
C LEU A 607 -0.30 49.72 13.48
N LEU A 608 -0.49 48.84 14.46
CA LEU A 608 0.54 48.49 15.44
C LEU A 608 1.77 47.90 14.75
N LEU A 609 1.58 46.94 13.82
CA LEU A 609 2.67 46.33 13.08
C LEU A 609 3.46 47.36 12.27
N ARG A 610 2.78 48.17 11.46
CA ARG A 610 3.42 49.20 10.62
C ARG A 610 4.18 50.24 11.44
N LEU A 611 3.61 50.67 12.57
CA LEU A 611 4.31 51.58 13.47
C LEU A 611 5.54 50.92 14.09
N THR A 612 5.45 49.67 14.55
CA THR A 612 6.64 48.98 15.09
C THR A 612 7.74 48.84 14.04
N ASP A 613 7.40 48.55 12.77
CA ASP A 613 8.38 48.45 11.69
C ASP A 613 8.97 49.81 11.32
N HIS A 614 8.18 50.88 11.32
CA HIS A 614 8.66 52.24 11.11
C HIS A 614 9.66 52.66 12.18
N TYR A 615 9.36 52.41 13.46
CA TYR A 615 10.27 52.78 14.56
C TYR A 615 11.51 51.89 14.63
N LYS A 616 11.41 50.60 14.24
CA LYS A 616 12.58 49.73 14.03
C LYS A 616 13.51 50.29 12.96
N ARG A 617 12.98 50.76 11.82
CA ARG A 617 13.75 51.40 10.75
C ARG A 617 14.41 52.71 11.21
N MET A 618 13.76 53.45 12.10
CA MET A 618 14.29 54.68 12.71
C MET A 618 15.26 54.43 13.87
N GLY A 619 15.56 53.17 14.23
CA GLY A 619 16.56 52.80 15.24
C GLY A 619 16.11 52.96 16.70
N VAL A 620 14.83 53.16 16.97
CA VAL A 620 14.28 53.29 18.33
C VAL A 620 13.96 51.91 18.88
N LYS A 621 14.64 51.49 19.96
CA LYS A 621 14.39 50.20 20.64
C LYS A 621 13.29 50.26 21.71
N ASP A 622 13.01 51.43 22.29
CA ASP A 622 12.06 51.62 23.41
C ASP A 622 10.68 52.11 22.95
N PHE A 623 10.10 51.44 21.95
CA PHE A 623 8.78 51.80 21.48
C PHE A 623 7.68 51.09 22.29
N SER A 624 6.81 51.87 22.94
CA SER A 624 5.67 51.36 23.70
C SER A 624 4.39 52.12 23.35
N PHE A 625 3.29 51.37 23.36
CA PHE A 625 1.94 51.87 23.15
C PHE A 625 1.09 51.70 24.38
N GLN A 626 0.21 52.67 24.62
CA GLN A 626 -0.84 52.58 25.62
C GLN A 626 -2.20 52.71 24.93
N LEU A 627 -3.03 51.67 25.09
CA LEU A 627 -4.43 51.72 24.67
C LEU A 627 -5.24 52.37 25.78
N VAL A 628 -5.90 53.49 25.48
CA VAL A 628 -6.83 54.14 26.40
C VAL A 628 -8.25 53.81 25.97
N TYR A 629 -8.99 53.19 26.88
CA TYR A 629 -10.35 52.71 26.64
C TYR A 629 -11.27 53.12 27.80
N ASP A 630 -12.53 53.38 27.47
CA ASP A 630 -13.57 53.69 28.45
C ASP A 630 -14.11 52.42 29.12
N GLN A 631 -14.63 52.53 30.35
CA GLN A 631 -15.26 51.38 31.03
C GLN A 631 -16.46 50.83 30.27
N GLU A 632 -17.20 51.71 29.58
CA GLU A 632 -18.32 51.34 28.73
C GLU A 632 -17.86 50.55 27.50
N PHE A 633 -16.66 50.84 26.98
CA PHE A 633 -16.07 50.12 25.86
C PHE A 633 -15.75 48.66 26.23
N ILE A 634 -15.11 48.42 27.37
CA ILE A 634 -14.83 47.04 27.84
C ILE A 634 -16.13 46.27 28.09
N LYS A 635 -17.10 46.89 28.76
CA LYS A 635 -18.37 46.24 29.07
C LYS A 635 -19.13 45.87 27.78
N SER A 636 -19.14 46.77 26.80
CA SER A 636 -19.73 46.53 25.48
C SER A 636 -19.00 45.42 24.71
N LEU A 637 -17.65 45.42 24.75
CA LEU A 637 -16.82 44.40 24.14
C LEU A 637 -17.09 43.01 24.72
N LEU A 638 -17.09 42.88 26.04
CA LEU A 638 -17.35 41.60 26.72
C LEU A 638 -18.76 41.08 26.42
N GLN A 639 -19.77 41.96 26.40
CA GLN A 639 -21.13 41.56 26.03
C GLN A 639 -21.22 41.07 24.57
N LYS A 640 -20.53 41.75 23.65
CA LYS A 640 -20.49 41.37 22.23
C LYS A 640 -19.71 40.09 22.02
N PHE A 641 -18.61 39.89 22.76
CA PHE A 641 -17.84 38.65 22.78
C PHE A 641 -18.67 37.45 23.25
N LEU A 642 -19.34 37.56 24.41
CA LEU A 642 -20.22 36.50 24.92
C LEU A 642 -21.38 36.21 23.95
N LYS A 643 -21.95 37.24 23.32
CA LYS A 643 -22.99 37.08 22.30
C LYS A 643 -22.47 36.35 21.05
N SER A 644 -21.23 36.62 20.63
CA SER A 644 -20.60 35.93 19.49
C SER A 644 -20.36 34.44 19.77
N ILE A 645 -19.99 34.09 21.01
CA ILE A 645 -19.91 32.68 21.46
C ILE A 645 -21.29 32.02 21.39
N GLU A 646 -22.34 32.69 21.89
CA GLU A 646 -23.70 32.16 21.82
C GLU A 646 -24.19 31.93 20.39
N THR A 647 -23.89 32.84 19.46
CA THR A 647 -24.27 32.67 18.05
C THR A 647 -23.51 31.54 17.40
N HIS A 648 -22.20 31.44 17.60
CA HIS A 648 -21.40 30.35 17.06
C HIS A 648 -21.86 28.98 17.62
N ALA A 649 -22.16 28.90 18.92
CA ALA A 649 -22.68 27.68 19.54
C ALA A 649 -24.05 27.28 18.99
N LYS A 650 -24.96 28.23 18.73
CA LYS A 650 -26.27 27.95 18.12
C LYS A 650 -26.14 27.38 16.71
N GLU A 651 -25.27 27.96 15.88
CA GLU A 651 -25.02 27.45 14.52
C GLU A 651 -24.34 26.07 14.54
N ARG A 652 -23.43 25.79 15.47
CA ARG A 652 -22.86 24.45 15.64
C ARG A 652 -23.90 23.42 16.10
N VAL A 653 -24.81 23.77 17.01
CA VAL A 653 -25.91 22.86 17.40
C VAL A 653 -26.83 22.55 16.22
N LYS A 654 -27.11 23.56 15.37
CA LYS A 654 -27.85 23.37 14.14
C LYS A 654 -27.12 22.44 13.17
N LEU A 655 -25.81 22.65 12.96
CA LEU A 655 -24.98 21.77 12.13
C LEU A 655 -25.02 20.32 12.63
N ASN A 656 -24.81 20.09 13.92
CA ASN A 656 -24.89 18.76 14.51
C ASN A 656 -26.26 18.11 14.30
N SER A 657 -27.36 18.86 14.42
CA SER A 657 -28.70 18.31 14.19
C SER A 657 -28.92 17.88 12.73
N LEU A 658 -28.33 18.59 11.77
CA LEU A 658 -28.37 18.22 10.35
C LEU A 658 -27.48 17.00 10.06
N GLU A 659 -26.32 16.89 10.72
CA GLU A 659 -25.44 15.72 10.61
C GLU A 659 -26.09 14.46 11.21
N GLU A 660 -26.78 14.58 12.35
CA GLU A 660 -27.59 13.49 12.93
C GLU A 660 -28.73 13.08 11.98
N GLU A 661 -29.42 14.05 11.36
CA GLU A 661 -30.45 13.76 10.35
C GLU A 661 -29.87 13.03 9.13
N LEU A 662 -28.71 13.48 8.64
CA LEU A 662 -28.00 12.84 7.53
C LEU A 662 -27.62 11.40 7.88
N GLU A 663 -27.13 11.14 9.10
CA GLU A 663 -26.80 9.80 9.56
C GLU A 663 -28.03 8.87 9.57
N VAL A 664 -29.18 9.39 10.05
CA VAL A 664 -30.44 8.65 10.02
C VAL A 664 -30.88 8.36 8.58
N LEU A 665 -30.81 9.34 7.68
CA LEU A 665 -31.17 9.17 6.27
C LEU A 665 -30.24 8.19 5.55
N GLN A 666 -28.93 8.22 5.83
CA GLN A 666 -27.96 7.27 5.29
C GLN A 666 -28.25 5.84 5.75
N ARG A 667 -28.56 5.64 7.04
CA ARG A 667 -28.96 4.34 7.58
C ARG A 667 -30.24 3.82 6.91
N GLN A 668 -31.24 4.69 6.72
CA GLN A 668 -32.48 4.36 6.02
C GLN A 668 -32.20 3.95 4.56
N PHE A 669 -31.42 4.73 3.83
CA PHE A 669 -31.07 4.46 2.44
C PHE A 669 -30.33 3.12 2.30
N THR A 670 -29.36 2.84 3.18
CA THR A 670 -28.61 1.57 3.20
C THR A 670 -29.53 0.38 3.49
N LEU A 671 -30.52 0.55 4.38
CA LEU A 671 -31.49 -0.50 4.70
C LEU A 671 -32.39 -0.79 3.49
N VAL A 672 -32.87 0.25 2.80
CA VAL A 672 -33.69 0.11 1.59
C VAL A 672 -32.89 -0.58 0.48
N GLN A 673 -31.64 -0.19 0.26
CA GLN A 673 -30.75 -0.85 -0.71
C GLN A 673 -30.54 -2.33 -0.40
N LYS A 674 -30.26 -2.70 0.86
CA LYS A 674 -30.11 -4.09 1.28
C LYS A 674 -31.39 -4.90 1.01
N LYS A 675 -32.56 -4.33 1.29
CA LYS A 675 -33.84 -5.00 1.01
C LYS A 675 -34.10 -5.18 -0.48
N LEU A 676 -33.80 -4.17 -1.31
CA LEU A 676 -33.89 -4.26 -2.77
C LEU A 676 -32.97 -5.35 -3.31
N LEU A 677 -31.71 -5.44 -2.84
CA LEU A 677 -30.77 -6.48 -3.26
C LEU A 677 -31.28 -7.90 -2.95
N VAL A 678 -31.88 -8.10 -1.76
CA VAL A 678 -32.46 -9.40 -1.39
C VAL A 678 -33.65 -9.75 -2.31
N GLN A 679 -34.50 -8.77 -2.65
CA GLN A 679 -35.65 -9.01 -3.53
C GLN A 679 -35.26 -9.21 -5.00
N TYR A 680 -34.23 -8.53 -5.50
CA TYR A 680 -33.67 -8.81 -6.83
C TYR A 680 -32.99 -10.18 -6.89
N GLY A 681 -32.42 -10.65 -5.77
CA GLY A 681 -31.81 -11.98 -5.66
C GLY A 681 -32.80 -13.12 -5.50
N SER A 682 -34.07 -12.85 -5.16
CA SER A 682 -35.09 -13.89 -5.04
C SER A 682 -35.66 -14.29 -6.40
N LEU A 683 -35.80 -15.60 -6.63
CA LEU A 683 -36.51 -16.16 -7.78
C LEU A 683 -37.84 -16.76 -7.29
N PRO A 684 -39.01 -16.22 -7.69
CA PRO A 684 -39.24 -15.07 -8.59
C PRO A 684 -39.00 -13.70 -7.92
N PRO A 685 -38.70 -12.63 -8.69
CA PRO A 685 -38.49 -11.30 -8.14
C PRO A 685 -39.79 -10.78 -7.49
N GLY A 686 -39.69 -10.23 -6.28
CA GLY A 686 -40.81 -9.58 -5.61
C GLY A 686 -41.13 -8.19 -6.17
N ASP A 687 -42.32 -7.66 -5.86
CA ASP A 687 -42.73 -6.31 -6.28
C ASP A 687 -41.82 -5.24 -5.64
N CYS A 688 -41.02 -4.56 -6.47
CA CYS A 688 -39.98 -3.61 -6.02
C CYS A 688 -40.42 -2.13 -6.08
N ASP A 689 -41.54 -1.79 -6.71
CA ASP A 689 -41.95 -0.40 -7.01
C ASP A 689 -42.01 0.50 -5.77
N ALA A 690 -42.56 -0.02 -4.66
CA ALA A 690 -42.66 0.74 -3.41
C ALA A 690 -41.30 1.05 -2.78
N LEU A 691 -40.35 0.10 -2.89
CA LEU A 691 -38.98 0.27 -2.38
C LEU A 691 -38.17 1.19 -3.28
N GLU A 692 -38.36 1.13 -4.61
CA GLU A 692 -37.73 2.05 -5.55
C GLU A 692 -38.20 3.50 -5.34
N PHE A 693 -39.50 3.70 -5.09
CA PHE A 693 -40.04 5.01 -4.73
C PHE A 693 -39.41 5.54 -3.45
N LEU A 694 -39.35 4.70 -2.39
CA LEU A 694 -38.75 5.06 -1.11
C LEU A 694 -37.25 5.38 -1.25
N MET A 695 -36.52 4.64 -2.09
CA MET A 695 -35.11 4.90 -2.39
C MET A 695 -34.91 6.26 -3.09
N ARG A 696 -35.77 6.61 -4.05
CA ARG A 696 -35.70 7.91 -4.73
C ARG A 696 -36.03 9.08 -3.81
N ASP A 697 -37.02 8.92 -2.93
CA ASP A 697 -37.38 9.97 -1.96
C ASP A 697 -36.26 10.18 -0.94
N THR A 698 -35.75 9.11 -0.34
CA THR A 698 -34.62 9.18 0.61
C THR A 698 -33.37 9.78 -0.01
N HIS A 699 -33.03 9.42 -1.26
CA HIS A 699 -31.92 10.02 -1.99
C HIS A 699 -32.08 11.54 -2.20
N LYS A 700 -33.28 12.00 -2.57
CA LYS A 700 -33.55 13.45 -2.71
C LYS A 700 -33.42 14.18 -1.39
N ARG A 701 -33.88 13.58 -0.28
CA ARG A 701 -33.71 14.17 1.06
C ARG A 701 -32.25 14.28 1.44
N ILE A 702 -31.45 13.23 1.22
CA ILE A 702 -30.00 13.26 1.47
C ILE A 702 -29.34 14.43 0.73
N ILE A 703 -29.66 14.62 -0.56
CA ILE A 703 -29.11 15.73 -1.35
C ILE A 703 -29.49 17.08 -0.73
N ASN A 704 -30.77 17.27 -0.36
CA ASN A 704 -31.22 18.52 0.25
C ASN A 704 -30.52 18.78 1.59
N THR A 705 -30.44 17.78 2.47
CA THR A 705 -29.76 17.89 3.77
C THR A 705 -28.27 18.20 3.57
N VAL A 706 -27.60 17.62 2.57
CA VAL A 706 -26.20 17.94 2.26
C VAL A 706 -26.03 19.40 1.82
N TYR A 707 -26.92 19.93 0.97
CA TYR A 707 -26.88 21.35 0.61
C TYR A 707 -27.10 22.27 1.83
N GLU A 708 -28.02 21.90 2.72
CA GLU A 708 -28.24 22.63 3.98
C GLU A 708 -27.03 22.56 4.92
N ILE A 709 -26.35 21.41 5.00
CA ILE A 709 -25.10 21.24 5.77
C ILE A 709 -24.00 22.14 5.21
N ILE A 710 -23.81 22.18 3.89
CA ILE A 710 -22.78 23.04 3.27
C ILE A 710 -23.04 24.51 3.62
N GLN A 711 -24.29 24.98 3.46
CA GLN A 711 -24.67 26.34 3.85
C GLN A 711 -24.47 26.59 5.35
N CYS A 712 -24.80 25.62 6.19
CA CYS A 712 -24.62 25.74 7.64
C CYS A 712 -23.13 25.74 8.04
N LYS A 713 -22.26 25.01 7.33
CA LYS A 713 -20.81 25.06 7.54
C LYS A 713 -20.26 26.44 7.21
N GLU A 714 -20.70 27.04 6.11
CA GLU A 714 -20.33 28.42 5.77
C GLU A 714 -20.78 29.43 6.84
N THR A 715 -22.01 29.30 7.37
CA THR A 715 -22.49 30.18 8.45
C THR A 715 -21.71 29.99 9.74
N VAL A 716 -21.35 28.74 10.09
CA VAL A 716 -20.48 28.43 11.24
C VAL A 716 -19.10 29.06 11.07
N CYS A 717 -18.47 28.93 9.90
CA CYS A 717 -17.17 29.56 9.62
C CYS A 717 -17.22 31.10 9.72
N ARG A 718 -18.30 31.72 9.23
CA ARG A 718 -18.52 33.17 9.39
C ARG A 718 -18.64 33.55 10.86
N ALA A 719 -19.47 32.86 11.63
CA ALA A 719 -19.64 33.09 13.06
C ALA A 719 -18.33 32.86 13.84
N GLY A 720 -17.56 31.83 13.48
CA GLY A 720 -16.24 31.54 14.05
C GLY A 720 -15.25 32.68 13.80
N SER A 721 -15.19 33.21 12.57
CA SER A 721 -14.32 34.34 12.23
C SER A 721 -14.66 35.62 13.04
N THR A 722 -15.96 35.88 13.25
CA THR A 722 -16.41 36.98 14.13
C THR A 722 -16.01 36.77 15.59
N LEU A 723 -15.98 35.52 16.06
CA LEU A 723 -15.59 35.19 17.42
C LEU A 723 -14.07 35.34 17.60
N THR A 724 -13.28 34.86 16.65
CA THR A 724 -11.81 34.95 16.66
C THR A 724 -11.33 36.40 16.65
N THR A 725 -11.89 37.25 15.78
CA THR A 725 -11.58 38.69 15.73
C THR A 725 -11.86 39.43 17.04
N ILE A 726 -13.01 39.17 17.66
CA ILE A 726 -13.36 39.81 18.93
C ILE A 726 -12.47 39.25 20.05
N GLY A 727 -12.21 37.94 20.04
CA GLY A 727 -11.33 37.28 21.01
C GLY A 727 -9.89 37.80 20.95
N GLN A 728 -9.35 38.01 19.76
CA GLN A 728 -8.03 38.63 19.56
C GLN A 728 -7.99 40.05 20.13
N LEU A 729 -9.03 40.86 19.93
CA LEU A 729 -9.11 42.19 20.52
C LEU A 729 -9.08 42.15 22.06
N VAL A 730 -9.78 41.20 22.66
CA VAL A 730 -9.75 40.98 24.11
C VAL A 730 -8.33 40.60 24.56
N ILE A 731 -7.65 39.72 23.82
CA ILE A 731 -6.25 39.33 24.10
C ILE A 731 -5.31 40.53 23.98
N TYR A 732 -5.45 41.37 22.95
CA TYR A 732 -4.64 42.59 22.81
C TYR A 732 -4.85 43.55 23.99
N LEU A 733 -6.10 43.77 24.40
CA LEU A 733 -6.39 44.61 25.55
C LEU A 733 -5.81 44.02 26.85
N LEU A 734 -5.89 42.70 27.03
CA LEU A 734 -5.30 42.01 28.19
C LEU A 734 -3.76 42.06 28.18
N LYS A 735 -3.13 41.92 27.02
CA LYS A 735 -1.67 42.08 26.83
C LYS A 735 -1.17 43.44 27.30
N HIS A 736 -1.97 44.48 27.11
CA HIS A 736 -1.62 45.84 27.52
C HIS A 736 -2.02 46.13 28.98
N ALA A 737 -3.09 45.52 29.48
CA ALA A 737 -3.56 45.71 30.84
C ALA A 737 -2.70 44.96 31.87
N THR A 738 -2.20 43.76 31.54
CA THR A 738 -1.35 42.94 32.42
C THR A 738 0.09 42.85 31.93
N ARG A 739 1.06 43.02 32.84
CA ARG A 739 2.50 42.91 32.50
C ARG A 739 3.04 41.47 32.52
N ASP A 740 2.25 40.50 33.00
CA ASP A 740 2.69 39.12 33.17
C ASP A 740 2.55 38.31 31.88
N SER A 741 3.66 38.16 31.15
CA SER A 741 3.72 37.43 29.86
C SER A 741 3.26 35.96 29.94
N PHE A 742 3.43 35.32 31.11
CA PHE A 742 3.04 33.92 31.31
C PHE A 742 1.52 33.74 31.35
N LYS A 743 0.79 34.62 32.05
CA LYS A 743 -0.67 34.58 32.14
C LYS A 743 -1.32 34.78 30.77
N ILE A 744 -0.75 35.70 29.99
CA ILE A 744 -1.19 36.00 28.63
C ILE A 744 -1.04 34.76 27.74
N LYS A 745 0.13 34.10 27.76
CA LYS A 745 0.34 32.88 26.98
C LYS A 745 -0.64 31.77 27.36
N LEU A 746 -0.88 31.59 28.65
CA LEU A 746 -1.84 30.61 29.14
C LEU A 746 -3.28 30.95 28.69
N ILE A 747 -3.67 32.22 28.66
CA ILE A 747 -4.97 32.65 28.13
C ILE A 747 -5.05 32.45 26.60
N GLU A 748 -3.97 32.74 25.86
CA GLU A 748 -3.91 32.49 24.42
C GLU A 748 -4.10 31.00 24.11
N GLU A 749 -3.45 30.13 24.88
CA GLU A 749 -3.61 28.67 24.77
C GLU A 749 -5.00 28.20 25.21
N MET A 750 -5.55 28.73 26.32
CA MET A 750 -6.89 28.37 26.79
C MET A 750 -7.99 28.78 25.83
N MET A 751 -7.87 29.96 25.21
CA MET A 751 -8.88 30.47 24.28
C MET A 751 -8.79 29.82 22.90
N SER A 752 -7.62 29.24 22.55
CA SER A 752 -7.39 28.44 21.33
C SER A 752 -8.08 28.96 20.07
N LEU A 753 -8.08 30.28 19.87
CA LEU A 753 -8.93 30.96 18.88
C LEU A 753 -8.63 30.57 17.42
N ASN A 754 -7.48 29.92 17.18
CA ASN A 754 -7.04 29.47 15.86
C ASN A 754 -7.56 28.08 15.47
N SER A 755 -7.99 27.24 16.44
CA SER A 755 -8.51 25.88 16.15
C SER A 755 -10.04 25.85 15.94
N ILE A 756 -10.71 27.00 16.01
CA ILE A 756 -12.18 27.11 15.89
C ILE A 756 -12.68 26.66 14.50
N TYR A 757 -11.78 26.61 13.50
CA TYR A 757 -12.05 26.18 12.13
C TYR A 757 -11.99 24.66 11.92
N GLU A 758 -11.40 23.90 12.85
CA GLU A 758 -11.35 22.45 12.75
C GLU A 758 -12.64 21.81 13.32
N ASP A 759 -13.07 20.70 12.71
CA ASP A 759 -14.24 19.90 13.11
C ASP A 759 -14.11 19.34 14.55
N HIS A 760 -12.97 19.56 15.22
CA HIS A 760 -12.70 19.08 16.57
C HIS A 760 -12.91 20.16 17.63
N GLN A 761 -14.03 19.98 18.35
CA GLN A 761 -14.29 20.36 19.75
C GLN A 761 -13.80 21.74 20.22
N ILE A 762 -14.76 22.61 20.54
CA ILE A 762 -14.57 23.61 21.61
C ILE A 762 -14.57 22.83 22.94
N SER A 763 -13.43 22.24 23.30
CA SER A 763 -13.18 21.72 24.65
C SER A 763 -12.32 22.74 25.41
N ILE A 764 -12.90 23.93 25.65
CA ILE A 764 -12.30 24.88 26.57
C ILE A 764 -12.50 24.29 27.98
N ILE A 765 -11.39 23.85 28.59
CA ILE A 765 -11.17 23.37 29.98
C ILE A 765 -10.97 21.84 30.11
N THR A 766 -9.71 21.41 30.15
CA THR A 766 -9.28 20.23 30.92
C THR A 766 -9.02 20.65 32.37
N TYR A 767 -9.79 20.10 33.30
CA TYR A 767 -9.67 20.37 34.73
C TYR A 767 -8.37 19.83 35.33
N THR A 768 -7.69 20.62 36.16
CA THR A 768 -6.67 20.14 37.10
C THR A 768 -7.34 19.30 38.21
N GLU A 769 -6.70 18.20 38.60
CA GLU A 769 -7.26 17.15 39.46
C GLU A 769 -7.78 17.61 40.84
N LYS A 770 -7.40 18.81 41.30
CA LYS A 770 -7.80 19.33 42.62
C LYS A 770 -9.20 19.96 42.67
N ASP A 771 -9.81 20.31 41.54
CA ASP A 771 -11.20 20.85 41.50
C ASP A 771 -12.29 19.79 41.30
N LYS A 772 -11.89 18.52 41.11
CA LYS A 772 -12.82 17.39 40.96
C LYS A 772 -13.68 17.14 42.21
N GLU A 773 -13.27 17.62 43.39
CA GLU A 773 -13.96 17.34 44.65
C GLU A 773 -15.01 18.36 45.07
N LYS A 774 -15.07 19.56 44.47
CA LYS A 774 -16.06 20.60 44.86
C LYS A 774 -17.15 20.89 43.83
N LEU A 775 -17.05 20.36 42.62
CA LEU A 775 -18.06 20.51 41.58
C LEU A 775 -18.54 19.14 41.13
N ALA A 776 -19.83 18.88 41.36
CA ALA A 776 -20.50 17.64 40.97
C ALA A 776 -20.15 17.23 39.52
N PRO A 777 -19.95 15.92 39.26
CA PRO A 777 -19.47 15.43 37.99
C PRO A 777 -20.42 15.86 36.86
N VAL A 778 -19.84 16.40 35.79
CA VAL A 778 -20.52 16.64 34.51
C VAL A 778 -20.87 15.27 33.95
N THR A 779 -22.05 14.77 34.28
CA THR A 779 -22.64 13.55 33.71
C THR A 779 -23.06 13.82 32.27
N GLU A 780 -22.48 13.07 31.32
CA GLU A 780 -22.99 12.64 29.98
C GLU A 780 -23.79 13.61 29.08
N GLN A 781 -23.95 14.87 29.43
CA GLN A 781 -24.59 15.89 28.61
C GLN A 781 -23.52 16.56 27.77
N GLY A 782 -23.68 16.51 26.44
CA GLY A 782 -22.75 17.07 25.48
C GLY A 782 -22.26 18.47 25.89
N VAL A 783 -20.98 18.74 25.62
CA VAL A 783 -20.26 19.99 25.96
C VAL A 783 -21.03 21.24 25.48
N LEU A 784 -21.85 21.11 24.44
CA LEU A 784 -22.67 22.15 23.84
C LEU A 784 -24.12 22.26 24.38
N SER A 785 -24.47 21.57 25.47
CA SER A 785 -25.81 21.71 26.06
C SER A 785 -26.06 23.17 26.49
N GLN A 786 -27.28 23.69 26.27
CA GLN A 786 -27.61 25.09 26.57
C GLN A 786 -27.36 25.48 28.05
N ILE A 787 -27.39 24.50 28.95
CA ILE A 787 -27.13 24.69 30.38
C ILE A 787 -25.62 24.83 30.63
N ASN A 788 -24.80 23.99 30.00
CA ASN A 788 -23.34 24.04 30.10
C ASN A 788 -22.77 25.30 29.44
N LEU A 789 -23.31 25.71 28.29
CA LEU A 789 -22.93 26.96 27.61
C LEU A 789 -23.18 28.18 28.51
N LYS A 790 -24.35 28.28 29.14
CA LYS A 790 -24.67 29.39 30.07
C LYS A 790 -23.75 29.41 31.29
N ARG A 791 -23.30 28.24 31.77
CA ARG A 791 -22.36 28.13 32.90
C ARG A 791 -20.96 28.58 32.48
N CYS A 792 -20.48 28.12 31.32
CA CYS A 792 -19.21 28.51 30.73
C CYS A 792 -19.15 30.03 30.46
N LEU A 793 -20.19 30.61 29.83
CA LEU A 793 -20.27 32.05 29.59
C LEU A 793 -20.22 32.87 30.87
N LYS A 794 -20.85 32.39 31.95
CA LYS A 794 -20.77 33.04 33.28
C LYS A 794 -19.36 32.97 33.84
N GLN A 795 -18.67 31.83 33.73
CA GLN A 795 -17.29 31.67 34.20
C GLN A 795 -16.33 32.56 33.42
N ILE A 796 -16.39 32.55 32.09
CA ILE A 796 -15.58 33.43 31.21
C ILE A 796 -15.82 34.89 31.57
N LYS A 797 -17.09 35.28 31.77
CA LYS A 797 -17.43 36.63 32.18
C LYS A 797 -16.78 37.01 33.52
N THR A 798 -16.88 36.16 34.54
CA THR A 798 -16.27 36.42 35.85
C THR A 798 -14.74 36.51 35.77
N ILE A 799 -14.09 35.63 35.01
CA ILE A 799 -12.63 35.62 34.83
C ILE A 799 -12.19 36.92 34.14
N LEU A 800 -12.84 37.30 33.04
CA LEU A 800 -12.50 38.53 32.32
C LEU A 800 -12.78 39.78 33.17
N GLU A 801 -13.90 39.83 33.89
CA GLU A 801 -14.22 40.95 34.79
C GLU A 801 -13.19 41.09 35.94
N LYS A 802 -12.75 39.98 36.56
CA LYS A 802 -11.68 39.98 37.58
C LYS A 802 -10.34 40.49 37.02
N MET A 803 -9.94 40.03 35.83
CA MET A 803 -8.69 40.43 35.20
C MET A 803 -8.66 41.93 34.84
N PHE A 804 -9.79 42.48 34.40
CA PHE A 804 -9.91 43.93 34.15
C PHE A 804 -10.11 44.77 35.43
N SER A 805 -10.42 44.17 36.59
CA SER A 805 -10.46 44.86 37.89
C SER A 805 -9.10 44.87 38.59
N ASP A 806 -8.36 43.76 38.57
CA ASP A 806 -7.04 43.63 39.24
C ASP A 806 -5.97 44.57 38.63
N THR A 807 -6.21 45.06 37.42
CA THR A 807 -5.33 46.03 36.73
C THR A 807 -5.50 47.46 37.22
N ARG A 808 -6.45 47.75 38.12
CA ARG A 808 -6.72 49.10 38.66
C ARG A 808 -6.09 49.35 40.03
N ASP A 809 -5.83 48.31 40.81
CA ASP A 809 -5.26 48.45 42.15
C ASP A 809 -3.73 48.53 42.05
N HIS A 810 -3.24 49.76 41.83
CA HIS A 810 -1.83 50.10 41.99
C HIS A 810 -1.45 50.12 43.47
N SER A 811 -1.28 48.96 44.10
CA SER A 811 -0.48 48.84 45.32
C SER A 811 -0.02 47.41 45.56
N GLU A 812 1.29 47.27 45.70
CA GLU A 812 2.06 46.13 46.21
C GLU A 812 2.53 45.09 45.18
N GLN A 813 3.80 45.24 44.82
CA GLN A 813 4.63 44.21 44.20
C GLN A 813 4.94 43.13 45.24
N GLU A 814 4.36 41.94 45.10
CA GLU A 814 5.00 40.73 45.59
C GLU A 814 5.45 39.88 44.40
N HIS A 815 6.76 39.57 44.37
CA HIS A 815 7.35 38.60 43.47
C HIS A 815 6.80 37.20 43.81
N VAL A 816 5.74 36.77 43.12
CA VAL A 816 5.22 35.40 43.27
C VAL A 816 6.21 34.42 42.61
N LYS A 817 6.98 33.71 43.44
CA LYS A 817 7.99 32.72 43.04
C LYS A 817 7.47 31.28 42.94
N ARG A 818 6.17 31.03 43.12
CA ARG A 818 5.63 29.66 43.08
C ARG A 818 4.30 29.57 42.35
N ILE A 819 4.23 28.59 41.46
CA ILE A 819 3.12 28.19 40.59
C ILE A 819 1.83 27.86 41.40
N GLU A 820 1.94 27.67 42.71
CA GLU A 820 0.85 27.20 43.58
C GLU A 820 -0.13 28.30 44.02
N GLU A 821 0.30 29.55 44.17
CA GLU A 821 -0.58 30.65 44.61
C GLU A 821 -1.47 31.21 43.47
N PHE A 822 -1.13 30.89 42.22
CA PHE A 822 -1.87 31.37 41.05
C PHE A 822 -3.22 30.66 40.83
N VAL A 823 -3.39 29.50 41.47
CA VAL A 823 -4.60 28.67 41.35
C VAL A 823 -5.71 29.12 42.31
N GLU A 824 -5.40 29.87 43.37
CA GLU A 824 -6.42 30.31 44.36
C GLU A 824 -7.22 31.56 43.94
N VAL A 825 -6.78 32.30 42.92
CA VAL A 825 -7.47 33.51 42.43
C VAL A 825 -8.42 33.24 41.25
N LEU A 826 -8.18 32.15 40.49
CA LEU A 826 -9.14 31.59 39.52
C LEU A 826 -10.31 30.95 40.27
#